data_AF-A0A521BG47-F1
#
_entry.id   AF-A0A521BG47-F1
#
_cell.length_a   1.000
_cell.length_b   1.000
_cell.length_c   1.000
_cell.angle_alpha   90.00
_cell.angle_beta   90.00
_cell.angle_gamma   90.00
#
_symmetry.space_group_name_H-M   'P 1'
#
loop_
_entity.id
_entity.type
_entity.pdbx_description
1 polymer ?
#
loop_
_entity_poly.entity_id
_entity_poly.type
_entity_poly.pdbx_seq_one_letter_code
_entity_poly.pdbx_strand_id
1 'polypeptide(L)'
;MKRIISLAILLVQAVFVMAQSPSAFGKKVNYMPKAFEKPSAATNVTDEGGKTKLPWVVFSDRDENYTTTAPGGSLIMKKLNFMEPFYVSKEENGYVKLIKYKAGMIRGRKINDKKSAISYGWIPVSKLLLWQRSYSNQKSGYPEKSIAIINGNLPLVQSKFYYDNTDSAYVYTTPELKKKATKVRLHEINYIFKKSEDGKKYLIGNEDQLVADSARKSIYGWIAADAVHSWGDRLYIAPAATDSFDLSDSLSVMLSGAHTDPLLDVNDLILRSAPVMDDEGGNYTIGVASDVYKKKDNKIITISGAALTYPNYLALRKNIHKINVIFVVDGGTPMTKYFAGLTNTIQSFENIFNEYGRGNKLSYGAVVYRGESCCSATGVTATPALSTDYRKLMAYLTDEAKITERCESKVANQPVYDGVRAGLNLLKKHTNETNLIVLVGTTGNANSSYQLNQLVDEFVAADARLLAIQMYSDYDQSFNNFVLQSKKLVSESAVYAAKRKRRFLVKGEGLNDTQAYNTSQLDSISYYLDYPKNSLIQGGVVFPTKGSVNSNESMNIAMRRFIKETDMDISNQISSLDSAFRLTGIDRRNLSATVEGQLAAPVSDEVADHMPHNGFKYYMTSTVPSDIVSKHRSTMQYALVLNSMEFKQLNDVFSMMTGQNLQMDQSSFRKKLVGNYIAIPRVLLGKDISKGDVRSMTLGSYLKMVTGLPVENELLTKYTVVDLKRSGRMPQADFEAYLKFLISSTEEIRRGVQFGQQFISNGKTYYYITENNFVQKTEKENP
;
A
#
# COMPACT_ATOMS: atom_id res chain seq x y z
N MET A 1 45.44 73.85 7.95
CA MET A 1 44.56 72.94 8.72
C MET A 1 43.32 72.45 7.96
N LYS A 2 42.53 73.30 7.27
CA LYS A 2 41.33 72.84 6.53
C LYS A 2 41.59 71.78 5.45
N ARG A 3 42.68 71.87 4.68
CA ARG A 3 43.03 70.87 3.64
C ARG A 3 43.43 69.50 4.18
N ILE A 4 44.00 69.43 5.39
CA ILE A 4 44.43 68.16 6.02
C ILE A 4 43.21 67.42 6.60
N ILE A 5 42.26 68.17 7.18
CA ILE A 5 41.00 67.62 7.70
C ILE A 5 40.12 67.12 6.55
N SER A 6 40.05 67.85 5.43
CA SER A 6 39.32 67.38 4.24
C SER A 6 39.94 66.12 3.63
N LEU A 7 41.27 65.99 3.61
CA LEU A 7 41.94 64.78 3.12
C LEU A 7 41.70 63.57 4.04
N ALA A 8 41.70 63.79 5.36
CA ALA A 8 41.41 62.75 6.35
C ALA A 8 39.95 62.27 6.26
N ILE A 9 38.98 63.18 6.05
CA ILE A 9 37.57 62.81 5.87
C ILE A 9 37.36 62.04 4.55
N LEU A 10 38.06 62.42 3.47
CA LEU A 10 38.02 61.70 2.19
C LEU A 10 38.68 60.31 2.26
N LEU A 11 39.77 60.17 3.02
CA LEU A 11 40.43 58.89 3.29
C LEU A 11 39.56 57.99 4.18
N VAL A 12 38.90 58.53 5.21
CA VAL A 12 37.97 57.77 6.05
C VAL A 12 36.73 57.35 5.25
N GLN A 13 36.19 58.22 4.40
CA GLN A 13 35.09 57.85 3.50
C GLN A 13 35.51 56.82 2.45
N ALA A 14 36.74 56.88 1.91
CA ALA A 14 37.26 55.86 1.01
C ALA A 14 37.45 54.50 1.73
N VAL A 15 37.86 54.49 3.00
CA VAL A 15 37.98 53.27 3.83
C VAL A 15 36.60 52.70 4.16
N PHE A 16 35.58 53.52 4.43
CA PHE A 16 34.20 53.05 4.62
C PHE A 16 33.53 52.55 3.32
N VAL A 17 33.86 53.15 2.17
CA VAL A 17 33.40 52.66 0.84
C VAL A 17 34.13 51.38 0.44
N MET A 18 35.40 51.20 0.82
CA MET A 18 36.12 49.92 0.64
C MET A 18 35.68 48.83 1.62
N ALA A 19 35.20 49.18 2.82
CA ALA A 19 34.58 48.24 3.75
C ALA A 19 33.20 47.72 3.29
N GLN A 20 32.55 48.44 2.36
CA GLN A 20 31.37 47.98 1.63
C GLN A 20 31.68 47.48 0.21
N SER A 21 32.95 47.42 -0.19
CA SER A 21 33.32 46.75 -1.43
C SER A 21 33.05 45.24 -1.26
N PRO A 22 32.47 44.57 -2.26
CA PRO A 22 32.41 43.12 -2.27
C PRO A 22 33.85 42.62 -2.31
N SER A 23 34.40 42.32 -1.14
CA SER A 23 35.74 41.77 -0.95
C SER A 23 35.98 40.72 -2.02
N ALA A 24 37.06 40.91 -2.79
CA ALA A 24 37.39 40.19 -4.00
C ALA A 24 36.94 38.73 -3.94
N PHE A 25 35.82 38.42 -4.61
CA PHE A 25 35.30 37.08 -4.68
C PHE A 25 36.40 36.16 -5.22
N GLY A 26 36.68 35.06 -4.49
CA GLY A 26 37.38 33.94 -5.09
C GLY A 26 36.61 33.52 -6.32
N LYS A 27 37.26 33.41 -7.49
CA LYS A 27 36.59 33.09 -8.77
C LYS A 27 35.94 31.69 -8.79
N LYS A 28 35.99 30.95 -7.68
CA LYS A 28 35.71 29.54 -7.59
C LYS A 28 35.09 29.17 -6.23
N VAL A 29 34.15 28.23 -6.25
CA VAL A 29 33.55 27.62 -5.04
C VAL A 29 34.41 26.46 -4.53
N ASN A 30 34.19 26.07 -3.27
CA ASN A 30 34.83 24.90 -2.66
C ASN A 30 34.27 23.60 -3.23
N TYR A 31 35.10 22.56 -3.23
CA TYR A 31 34.66 21.20 -3.52
C TYR A 31 33.95 20.62 -2.30
N MET A 32 32.95 19.79 -2.55
CA MET A 32 32.30 19.01 -1.50
C MET A 32 33.30 17.97 -0.94
N PRO A 33 33.47 17.89 0.39
CA PRO A 33 34.20 16.80 1.04
C PRO A 33 33.70 15.40 0.64
N LYS A 34 34.58 14.41 0.53
CA LYS A 34 34.24 13.04 0.09
C LYS A 34 33.33 12.34 1.09
N ALA A 35 33.52 12.58 2.39
CA ALA A 35 32.66 12.03 3.44
C ALA A 35 31.19 12.47 3.30
N PHE A 36 30.93 13.61 2.65
CA PHE A 36 29.59 14.18 2.47
C PHE A 36 28.87 13.63 1.22
N GLU A 37 29.54 12.85 0.38
CA GLU A 37 28.90 12.21 -0.77
C GLU A 37 27.95 11.08 -0.34
N LYS A 38 28.28 10.40 0.77
CA LYS A 38 27.50 9.32 1.38
C LYS A 38 27.58 9.40 2.90
N PRO A 39 26.91 10.39 3.51
CA PRO A 39 26.98 10.59 4.94
C PRO A 39 26.35 9.42 5.69
N SER A 40 26.69 9.29 6.96
CA SER A 40 26.03 8.40 7.94
C SER A 40 25.81 9.18 9.23
N ALA A 41 25.11 8.58 10.20
CA ALA A 41 24.95 9.18 11.52
C ALA A 41 26.29 9.46 12.24
N ALA A 42 27.38 8.78 11.86
CA ALA A 42 28.73 8.98 12.40
C ALA A 42 29.55 10.03 11.62
N THR A 43 29.07 10.52 10.47
CA THR A 43 29.80 11.50 9.67
C THR A 43 29.91 12.84 10.40
N ASN A 44 31.14 13.23 10.73
CA ASN A 44 31.41 14.47 11.44
C ASN A 44 31.73 15.63 10.46
N VAL A 45 31.47 16.85 10.89
CA VAL A 45 31.65 18.07 10.08
C VAL A 45 33.12 18.37 9.81
N THR A 46 34.02 17.95 10.71
CA THR A 46 35.47 18.10 10.57
C THR A 46 36.12 17.00 9.73
N ASP A 47 35.36 15.96 9.36
CA ASP A 47 35.88 14.79 8.65
C ASP A 47 35.91 15.10 7.15
N GLU A 48 36.87 15.94 6.74
CA GLU A 48 36.98 16.39 5.35
C GLU A 48 37.36 15.25 4.38
N GLY A 49 38.09 14.24 4.88
CA GLY A 49 38.68 13.18 4.05
C GLY A 49 39.37 13.75 2.79
N GLY A 50 39.12 13.13 1.63
CA GLY A 50 39.48 13.69 0.32
C GLY A 50 38.40 14.65 -0.23
N LYS A 51 38.68 15.36 -1.33
CA LYS A 51 37.68 16.26 -1.97
C LYS A 51 37.09 15.60 -3.22
N THR A 52 35.77 15.75 -3.41
CA THR A 52 35.10 15.33 -4.65
C THR A 52 35.38 16.31 -5.79
N LYS A 53 34.88 15.99 -7.00
CA LYS A 53 34.89 16.94 -8.14
C LYS A 53 33.64 17.84 -8.17
N LEU A 54 32.74 17.70 -7.20
CA LEU A 54 31.45 18.39 -7.17
C LEU A 54 31.55 19.72 -6.40
N PRO A 55 30.85 20.78 -6.85
CA PRO A 55 30.75 22.02 -6.10
C PRO A 55 29.99 21.80 -4.79
N TRP A 56 30.47 22.41 -3.71
CA TRP A 56 29.82 22.25 -2.40
C TRP A 56 28.58 23.13 -2.28
N VAL A 57 27.43 22.47 -2.23
CA VAL A 57 26.12 23.07 -1.99
C VAL A 57 25.64 22.68 -0.60
N VAL A 58 25.15 23.67 0.15
CA VAL A 58 24.62 23.51 1.51
C VAL A 58 23.25 24.15 1.61
N PHE A 59 22.48 23.78 2.62
CA PHE A 59 21.12 24.28 2.83
C PHE A 59 20.96 24.83 4.24
N SER A 60 20.17 25.89 4.42
CA SER A 60 19.77 26.31 5.76
C SER A 60 18.92 25.22 6.41
N ASP A 61 19.35 24.66 7.54
CA ASP A 61 18.65 23.53 8.17
C ASP A 61 17.43 23.93 9.00
N ARG A 62 17.16 25.22 9.20
CA ARG A 62 16.06 25.72 10.02
C ARG A 62 15.50 27.05 9.53
N ASP A 63 14.29 27.38 9.98
CA ASP A 63 13.69 28.71 9.82
C ASP A 63 14.43 29.78 10.65
N GLU A 64 14.30 31.05 10.26
CA GLU A 64 14.90 32.22 10.94
C GLU A 64 16.41 32.13 11.14
N ASN A 65 17.09 31.37 10.28
CA ASN A 65 18.53 31.30 10.28
C ASN A 65 19.12 32.61 9.74
N TYR A 66 20.33 32.96 10.13
CA TYR A 66 20.97 34.20 9.69
C TYR A 66 22.48 34.05 9.54
N THR A 67 23.03 34.91 8.71
CA THR A 67 24.47 35.05 8.46
C THR A 67 25.01 36.31 9.09
N THR A 68 26.33 36.36 9.25
CA THR A 68 27.07 37.47 9.86
C THR A 68 28.14 38.00 8.89
N THR A 69 28.62 39.22 9.12
CA THR A 69 29.64 39.82 8.25
C THR A 69 31.03 39.18 8.39
N ALA A 70 31.33 38.59 9.55
CA ALA A 70 32.56 37.87 9.86
C ALA A 70 32.26 36.52 10.57
N PRO A 71 33.18 35.53 10.53
CA PRO A 71 33.03 34.28 11.28
C PRO A 71 32.80 34.57 12.78
N GLY A 72 31.71 34.05 13.35
CA GLY A 72 31.34 34.28 14.76
C GLY A 72 30.98 35.72 15.13
N GLY A 73 30.87 36.65 14.18
CA GLY A 73 30.52 38.06 14.45
C GLY A 73 29.08 38.25 14.92
N SER A 74 28.77 39.38 15.55
CA SER A 74 27.41 39.71 16.03
C SER A 74 26.56 40.48 15.02
N LEU A 75 27.18 41.09 14.00
CA LEU A 75 26.47 41.89 13.00
C LEU A 75 25.78 40.99 11.97
N ILE A 76 24.44 40.92 12.04
CA ILE A 76 23.59 40.18 11.10
C ILE A 76 23.70 40.79 9.70
N MET A 77 23.90 39.93 8.70
CA MET A 77 24.02 40.31 7.29
C MET A 77 22.76 39.96 6.48
N LYS A 78 22.30 38.70 6.53
CA LYS A 78 21.09 38.23 5.84
C LYS A 78 20.35 37.20 6.68
N LYS A 79 19.02 37.19 6.56
CA LYS A 79 18.18 36.07 7.00
C LYS A 79 18.06 35.03 5.87
N LEU A 80 17.97 33.75 6.23
CA LEU A 80 17.86 32.62 5.31
C LEU A 80 16.55 31.89 5.54
N ASN A 81 15.93 31.42 4.47
CA ASN A 81 14.75 30.57 4.58
C ASN A 81 15.15 29.11 4.83
N PHE A 82 14.29 28.34 5.48
CA PHE A 82 14.52 26.91 5.66
C PHE A 82 14.68 26.20 4.29
N MET A 83 15.70 25.33 4.21
CA MET A 83 16.14 24.61 3.01
C MET A 83 16.54 25.50 1.83
N GLU A 84 16.82 26.78 2.04
CA GLU A 84 17.37 27.63 0.98
C GLU A 84 18.80 27.16 0.62
N PRO A 85 19.10 26.91 -0.68
CA PRO A 85 20.40 26.42 -1.12
C PRO A 85 21.45 27.53 -1.27
N PHE A 86 22.70 27.19 -0.98
CA PHE A 86 23.85 28.09 -1.10
C PHE A 86 25.10 27.34 -1.60
N TYR A 87 25.98 28.04 -2.29
CA TYR A 87 27.34 27.56 -2.56
C TYR A 87 28.29 27.97 -1.43
N VAL A 88 29.22 27.09 -1.07
CA VAL A 88 30.30 27.40 -0.13
C VAL A 88 31.50 27.98 -0.87
N SER A 89 31.93 29.16 -0.44
CA SER A 89 33.07 29.88 -1.04
C SER A 89 34.35 29.84 -0.22
N LYS A 90 34.22 29.81 1.11
CA LYS A 90 35.31 29.74 2.09
C LYS A 90 34.83 29.02 3.34
N GLU A 91 35.79 28.49 4.08
CA GLU A 91 35.61 27.86 5.37
C GLU A 91 36.68 28.39 6.33
N GLU A 92 36.29 28.70 7.57
CA GLU A 92 37.16 29.26 8.59
C GLU A 92 36.58 28.98 9.99
N ASN A 93 37.34 28.29 10.86
CA ASN A 93 37.00 28.04 12.27
C ASN A 93 35.57 27.49 12.53
N GLY A 94 35.10 26.55 11.71
CA GLY A 94 33.74 25.98 11.85
C GLY A 94 32.62 26.86 11.28
N TYR A 95 32.98 27.91 10.53
CA TYR A 95 32.04 28.76 9.78
C TYR A 95 32.31 28.63 8.29
N VAL A 96 31.25 28.76 7.49
CA VAL A 96 31.34 28.80 6.03
C VAL A 96 30.79 30.10 5.49
N LYS A 97 31.43 30.62 4.43
CA LYS A 97 30.99 31.82 3.73
C LYS A 97 30.12 31.44 2.53
N LEU A 98 28.87 31.91 2.55
CA LEU A 98 27.83 31.55 1.59
C LEU A 98 27.79 32.49 0.38
N ILE A 99 27.46 31.91 -0.77
CA ILE A 99 27.06 32.60 -2.00
C ILE A 99 25.67 32.10 -2.39
N LYS A 100 24.80 33.02 -2.80
CA LYS A 100 23.44 32.70 -3.29
C LYS A 100 23.51 31.63 -4.36
N TYR A 101 22.74 30.55 -4.20
CA TYR A 101 22.59 29.57 -5.26
C TYR A 101 21.76 30.13 -6.42
N LYS A 102 22.16 29.81 -7.65
CA LYS A 102 21.39 30.03 -8.88
C LYS A 102 21.78 28.94 -9.87
N ALA A 103 20.79 28.26 -10.44
CA ALA A 103 21.02 27.24 -11.46
C ALA A 103 21.88 27.79 -12.62
N GLY A 104 22.87 27.01 -13.05
CA GLY A 104 23.78 27.39 -14.14
C GLY A 104 24.84 28.46 -13.80
N MET A 105 24.91 28.97 -12.56
CA MET A 105 25.90 30.01 -12.19
C MET A 105 27.35 29.52 -12.31
N ILE A 106 27.57 28.21 -12.13
CA ILE A 106 28.89 27.59 -12.10
C ILE A 106 29.07 26.55 -13.22
N ARG A 107 30.29 26.48 -13.76
CA ARG A 107 30.74 25.36 -14.62
C ARG A 107 31.91 24.66 -13.93
N GLY A 108 31.68 23.44 -13.46
CA GLY A 108 32.57 22.79 -12.49
C GLY A 108 32.60 23.61 -11.20
N ARG A 109 33.69 24.32 -10.94
CA ARG A 109 33.83 25.22 -9.77
C ARG A 109 33.88 26.71 -10.08
N LYS A 110 34.01 27.09 -11.36
CA LYS A 110 34.22 28.49 -11.75
C LYS A 110 32.86 29.19 -11.85
N ILE A 111 32.77 30.34 -11.21
CA ILE A 111 31.62 31.24 -11.32
C ILE A 111 31.71 31.93 -12.68
N ASN A 112 30.74 31.64 -13.55
CA ASN A 112 30.69 32.21 -14.89
C ASN A 112 29.86 33.49 -14.92
N ASP A 113 28.77 33.53 -14.17
CA ASP A 113 27.88 34.70 -14.04
C ASP A 113 28.27 35.53 -12.80
N LYS A 114 29.29 36.39 -12.96
CA LYS A 114 29.83 37.22 -11.86
C LYS A 114 28.82 38.21 -11.29
N LYS A 115 27.85 38.67 -12.09
CA LYS A 115 26.87 39.67 -11.65
C LYS A 115 25.83 39.08 -10.70
N SER A 116 25.60 37.76 -10.75
CA SER A 116 24.64 37.07 -9.87
C SER A 116 25.27 36.42 -8.63
N ALA A 117 26.60 36.43 -8.51
CA ALA A 117 27.32 35.91 -7.34
C ALA A 117 27.20 36.86 -6.15
N ILE A 118 26.09 36.77 -5.43
CA ILE A 118 25.80 37.59 -4.24
C ILE A 118 26.32 36.86 -3.00
N SER A 119 27.23 37.48 -2.25
CA SER A 119 27.69 36.93 -0.97
C SER A 119 26.62 37.11 0.08
N TYR A 120 26.36 36.05 0.83
CA TYR A 120 25.38 36.04 1.91
C TYR A 120 26.02 36.16 3.29
N GLY A 121 27.35 36.17 3.40
CA GLY A 121 28.04 36.26 4.69
C GLY A 121 28.44 34.90 5.27
N TRP A 122 28.78 34.88 6.55
CA TRP A 122 29.28 33.71 7.27
C TRP A 122 28.20 33.10 8.16
N ILE A 123 28.24 31.78 8.32
CA ILE A 123 27.31 31.05 9.19
C ILE A 123 27.99 29.81 9.76
N PRO A 124 27.70 29.40 11.01
CA PRO A 124 28.23 28.16 11.55
C PRO A 124 27.70 26.95 10.79
N VAL A 125 28.58 25.99 10.54
CA VAL A 125 28.25 24.74 9.85
C VAL A 125 27.15 23.93 10.54
N SER A 126 27.03 24.03 11.87
CA SER A 126 25.99 23.32 12.63
C SER A 126 24.57 23.83 12.37
N LYS A 127 24.40 25.01 11.75
CA LYS A 127 23.11 25.54 11.30
C LYS A 127 22.82 25.28 9.81
N LEU A 128 23.58 24.38 9.19
CA LEU A 128 23.43 24.00 7.79
C LEU A 128 23.28 22.48 7.64
N LEU A 129 22.57 22.06 6.60
CA LEU A 129 22.70 20.73 6.03
C LEU A 129 23.83 20.77 4.99
N LEU A 130 24.89 19.99 5.23
CA LEU A 130 26.16 20.11 4.50
C LEU A 130 26.26 19.23 3.25
N TRP A 131 25.25 18.40 3.00
CA TRP A 131 25.24 17.40 1.94
C TRP A 131 23.86 17.31 1.27
N GLN A 132 23.80 16.59 0.15
CA GLN A 132 22.58 16.44 -0.66
C GLN A 132 21.94 15.06 -0.53
N ARG A 133 22.60 14.07 0.10
CA ARG A 133 22.05 12.71 0.25
C ARG A 133 21.66 12.43 1.69
N SER A 134 20.69 11.56 1.89
CA SER A 134 20.39 11.03 3.21
C SER A 134 21.54 10.19 3.74
N TYR A 135 21.44 9.82 5.01
CA TYR A 135 22.31 8.82 5.58
C TYR A 135 22.25 7.52 4.77
N SER A 136 23.42 6.93 4.61
CA SER A 136 23.67 5.73 3.81
C SER A 136 24.39 4.70 4.66
N ASN A 137 24.01 3.45 4.48
CA ASN A 137 24.66 2.32 5.13
C ASN A 137 26.08 2.21 4.56
N GLN A 138 27.08 2.29 5.42
CA GLN A 138 28.48 2.34 4.97
C GLN A 138 28.98 0.99 4.43
N LYS A 139 28.37 -0.14 4.82
CA LYS A 139 28.67 -1.47 4.28
C LYS A 139 28.03 -1.66 2.90
N SER A 140 26.72 -1.43 2.79
CA SER A 140 25.96 -1.69 1.54
C SER A 140 26.05 -0.53 0.54
N GLY A 141 26.34 0.68 0.99
CA GLY A 141 26.40 1.90 0.18
C GLY A 141 25.04 2.43 -0.26
N TYR A 142 23.94 1.81 0.17
CA TYR A 142 22.58 2.24 -0.15
C TYR A 142 22.04 3.23 0.89
N PRO A 143 21.05 4.05 0.53
CA PRO A 143 20.37 4.92 1.47
C PRO A 143 19.74 4.13 2.61
N GLU A 144 19.90 4.61 3.85
CA GLU A 144 19.18 4.08 4.99
C GLU A 144 17.75 4.61 4.98
N LYS A 145 16.80 3.69 5.07
CA LYS A 145 15.39 3.99 5.25
C LYS A 145 15.10 4.16 6.73
N SER A 146 14.08 4.95 7.02
CA SER A 146 13.51 5.11 8.34
C SER A 146 12.00 5.20 8.26
N ILE A 147 11.30 4.86 9.33
CA ILE A 147 9.84 4.97 9.41
C ILE A 147 9.45 5.73 10.67
N ALA A 148 8.33 6.45 10.62
CA ALA A 148 7.73 7.02 11.81
C ALA A 148 7.03 5.91 12.62
N ILE A 149 7.58 5.55 13.77
CA ILE A 149 7.14 4.45 14.62
C ILE A 149 7.53 4.77 16.07
N ILE A 150 6.79 4.24 17.04
CA ILE A 150 7.11 4.47 18.45
C ILE A 150 8.39 3.73 18.81
N ASN A 151 9.30 4.43 19.49
CA ASN A 151 10.39 3.82 20.22
C ASN A 151 10.59 4.53 21.57
N GLY A 152 10.74 3.74 22.64
CA GLY A 152 10.96 4.24 23.99
C GLY A 152 9.69 4.69 24.70
N ASN A 153 9.89 5.21 25.92
CA ASN A 153 8.81 5.51 26.86
C ASN A 153 8.08 6.85 26.56
N LEU A 154 8.81 7.88 26.15
CA LEU A 154 8.25 9.24 26.02
C LEU A 154 7.10 9.35 25.01
N PRO A 155 7.15 8.72 23.80
CA PRO A 155 6.04 8.81 22.88
C PRO A 155 4.76 8.08 23.35
N LEU A 156 4.89 7.11 24.26
CA LEU A 156 3.75 6.40 24.87
C LEU A 156 3.08 7.20 25.98
N VAL A 157 3.84 7.99 26.74
CA VAL A 157 3.33 8.81 27.85
C VAL A 157 2.88 10.20 27.36
N GLN A 158 3.65 10.81 26.46
CA GLN A 158 3.43 12.17 25.95
C GLN A 158 2.94 12.18 24.50
N SER A 159 2.11 11.21 24.12
CA SER A 159 1.62 10.98 22.75
C SER A 159 1.20 12.26 22.00
N LYS A 160 0.48 13.19 22.64
CA LYS A 160 -0.01 14.45 22.03
C LYS A 160 1.10 15.40 21.57
N PHE A 161 2.31 15.29 22.12
CA PHE A 161 3.47 16.04 21.65
C PHE A 161 4.00 15.49 20.32
N TYR A 162 3.94 14.17 20.16
CA TYR A 162 4.52 13.43 19.03
C TYR A 162 3.53 13.23 17.88
N TYR A 163 2.26 12.94 18.19
CA TYR A 163 1.28 12.45 17.24
C TYR A 163 0.00 13.30 17.21
N ASP A 164 -0.63 13.38 16.05
CA ASP A 164 -1.98 13.91 15.95
C ASP A 164 -3.03 12.87 16.37
N ASN A 165 -4.31 13.26 16.31
CA ASN A 165 -5.42 12.38 16.70
C ASN A 165 -5.74 11.29 15.66
N THR A 166 -4.93 11.17 14.59
CA THR A 166 -5.08 10.14 13.58
C THR A 166 -3.77 9.34 13.51
N ASP A 167 -3.13 9.29 12.35
CA ASP A 167 -2.01 8.40 12.02
C ASP A 167 -0.75 9.17 11.62
N SER A 168 -0.46 10.29 12.26
CA SER A 168 0.68 11.11 11.82
C SER A 168 1.50 11.70 12.95
N ALA A 169 2.82 11.67 12.77
CA ALA A 169 3.77 12.31 13.64
C ALA A 169 4.01 13.77 13.24
N TYR A 170 4.15 14.66 14.22
CA TYR A 170 4.41 16.07 14.01
C TYR A 170 5.85 16.32 13.57
N VAL A 171 6.00 17.19 12.56
CA VAL A 171 7.28 17.65 12.03
C VAL A 171 7.35 19.17 12.18
N TYR A 172 8.54 19.71 12.41
CA TYR A 172 8.79 21.10 12.84
C TYR A 172 9.80 21.79 11.91
N THR A 173 9.78 23.13 11.85
CA THR A 173 10.72 23.88 10.99
C THR A 173 12.08 24.13 11.64
N THR A 174 12.23 23.81 12.92
CA THR A 174 13.47 24.02 13.68
C THR A 174 13.72 22.86 14.65
N PRO A 175 14.98 22.57 15.03
CA PRO A 175 15.31 21.48 15.94
C PRO A 175 14.83 21.72 17.38
N GLU A 176 14.34 22.91 17.72
CA GLU A 176 13.72 23.19 19.03
C GLU A 176 12.28 22.69 19.13
N LEU A 177 11.70 22.19 18.04
CA LEU A 177 10.36 21.58 17.98
C LEU A 177 9.23 22.50 18.51
N LYS A 178 9.33 23.81 18.25
CA LYS A 178 8.35 24.80 18.71
C LYS A 178 7.23 25.06 17.71
N LYS A 179 7.58 25.19 16.42
CA LYS A 179 6.65 25.54 15.34
C LYS A 179 6.43 24.32 14.44
N LYS A 180 5.21 23.76 14.50
CA LYS A 180 4.79 22.66 13.64
C LYS A 180 4.81 23.13 12.17
N ALA A 181 5.46 22.35 11.32
CA ALA A 181 5.60 22.59 9.89
C ALA A 181 4.59 21.79 9.08
N THR A 182 4.55 20.49 9.34
CA THR A 182 3.76 19.50 8.63
C THR A 182 3.64 18.24 9.49
N LYS A 183 3.17 17.14 8.90
CA LYS A 183 3.12 15.82 9.53
C LYS A 183 3.67 14.77 8.57
N VAL A 184 4.13 13.65 9.13
CA VAL A 184 4.49 12.44 8.37
C VAL A 184 3.59 11.30 8.83
N ARG A 185 3.09 10.49 7.89
CA ARG A 185 2.24 9.34 8.21
C ARG A 185 3.05 8.29 8.96
N LEU A 186 2.44 7.64 9.94
CA LEU A 186 3.06 6.52 10.63
C LEU A 186 3.38 5.41 9.62
N HIS A 187 4.53 4.76 9.82
CA HIS A 187 5.04 3.65 9.01
C HIS A 187 5.40 4.01 7.56
N GLU A 188 5.34 5.29 7.17
CA GLU A 188 5.82 5.75 5.88
C GLU A 188 7.35 5.77 5.83
N ILE A 189 7.95 5.18 4.78
CA ILE A 189 9.39 5.28 4.54
C ILE A 189 9.77 6.75 4.29
N ASN A 190 10.70 7.22 5.10
CA ASN A 190 11.35 8.51 5.05
C ASN A 190 12.87 8.34 5.25
N TYR A 191 13.62 9.40 5.00
CA TYR A 191 15.08 9.38 4.99
C TYR A 191 15.66 10.41 5.95
N ILE A 192 16.61 10.00 6.79
CA ILE A 192 17.28 10.90 7.74
C ILE A 192 18.42 11.61 7.02
N PHE A 193 18.42 12.94 7.06
CA PHE A 193 19.47 13.78 6.48
C PHE A 193 20.43 14.32 7.51
N LYS A 194 19.98 14.62 8.73
CA LYS A 194 20.82 15.24 9.76
C LYS A 194 20.32 14.89 11.14
N LYS A 195 21.26 14.73 12.08
CA LYS A 195 21.01 14.62 13.52
C LYS A 195 21.33 15.95 14.22
N SER A 196 20.54 16.35 15.21
CA SER A 196 20.84 17.51 16.07
C SER A 196 22.07 17.23 16.94
N GLU A 197 22.70 18.30 17.47
CA GLU A 197 23.91 18.20 18.30
C GLU A 197 23.70 17.35 19.57
N ASP A 198 22.51 17.42 20.17
CA ASP A 198 22.12 16.61 21.34
C ASP A 198 21.70 15.17 20.99
N GLY A 199 21.63 14.86 19.69
CA GLY A 199 21.22 13.55 19.20
C GLY A 199 19.72 13.25 19.27
N LYS A 200 18.89 14.19 19.73
CA LYS A 200 17.47 13.95 20.05
C LYS A 200 16.49 14.33 18.95
N LYS A 201 16.95 14.93 17.85
CA LYS A 201 16.11 15.30 16.70
C LYS A 201 16.76 14.87 15.39
N TYR A 202 15.91 14.54 14.43
CA TYR A 202 16.29 14.23 13.06
C TYR A 202 15.67 15.23 12.09
N LEU A 203 16.43 15.62 11.07
CA LEU A 203 15.91 16.27 9.87
C LEU A 203 15.57 15.17 8.86
N ILE A 204 14.30 15.05 8.47
CA ILE A 204 13.82 13.97 7.60
C ILE A 204 13.26 14.49 6.27
N GLY A 205 13.36 13.65 5.24
CA GLY A 205 12.85 13.90 3.89
C GLY A 205 12.12 12.71 3.28
N ASN A 206 11.45 12.95 2.16
CA ASN A 206 10.67 11.93 1.43
C ASN A 206 11.46 11.23 0.32
N GLU A 207 12.63 11.74 -0.03
CA GLU A 207 13.57 11.25 -1.05
C GLU A 207 14.96 11.07 -0.43
N ASP A 208 15.78 10.16 -0.97
CA ASP A 208 17.15 9.92 -0.49
C ASP A 208 18.18 10.92 -1.04
N GLN A 209 17.81 11.71 -2.04
CA GLN A 209 18.69 12.70 -2.67
C GLN A 209 17.95 14.00 -2.96
N LEU A 210 18.58 15.12 -2.60
CA LEU A 210 18.09 16.48 -2.82
C LEU A 210 18.59 17.04 -4.15
N VAL A 211 17.69 17.69 -4.87
CA VAL A 211 18.02 18.62 -5.96
C VAL A 211 17.92 20.04 -5.40
N ALA A 212 18.95 20.86 -5.62
CA ALA A 212 19.07 22.16 -4.96
C ALA A 212 17.83 23.07 -5.14
N ASP A 213 17.28 23.13 -6.36
CA ASP A 213 16.12 23.97 -6.69
C ASP A 213 14.79 23.46 -6.07
N SER A 214 14.71 22.18 -5.70
CA SER A 214 13.50 21.56 -5.14
C SER A 214 13.67 21.05 -3.71
N ALA A 215 14.82 21.28 -3.07
CA ALA A 215 15.16 20.71 -1.76
C ALA A 215 14.12 21.03 -0.67
N ARG A 216 13.47 22.19 -0.73
CA ARG A 216 12.39 22.57 0.19
C ARG A 216 11.16 21.65 0.11
N LYS A 217 10.88 21.08 -1.06
CA LYS A 217 9.77 20.15 -1.29
C LYS A 217 10.12 18.73 -0.86
N SER A 218 11.40 18.35 -0.94
CA SER A 218 11.86 16.99 -0.59
C SER A 218 12.11 16.78 0.91
N ILE A 219 12.25 17.86 1.69
CA ILE A 219 12.44 17.80 3.15
C ILE A 219 11.14 18.12 3.88
N TYR A 220 10.73 17.23 4.79
CA TYR A 220 9.59 17.47 5.67
C TYR A 220 9.94 18.47 6.78
N GLY A 221 11.08 18.27 7.46
CA GLY A 221 11.52 19.09 8.58
C GLY A 221 12.14 18.28 9.73
N TRP A 222 12.21 18.91 10.90
CA TRP A 222 12.74 18.32 12.13
C TRP A 222 11.69 17.51 12.89
N ILE A 223 12.05 16.34 13.39
CA ILE A 223 11.21 15.45 14.17
C ILE A 223 11.98 14.95 15.39
N ALA A 224 11.28 14.64 16.48
CA ALA A 224 11.89 14.00 17.65
C ALA A 224 12.38 12.59 17.27
N ALA A 225 13.60 12.26 17.70
CA ALA A 225 14.23 10.98 17.37
C ALA A 225 13.45 9.77 17.91
N ASP A 226 12.72 9.93 19.02
CA ASP A 226 11.91 8.85 19.62
C ASP A 226 10.67 8.46 18.77
N ALA A 227 10.34 9.25 17.74
CA ALA A 227 9.20 9.00 16.85
C ALA A 227 9.60 8.55 15.44
N VAL A 228 10.91 8.40 15.16
CA VAL A 228 11.42 7.93 13.87
C VAL A 228 12.59 7.00 14.09
N HIS A 229 12.52 5.81 13.47
CA HIS A 229 13.56 4.81 13.61
C HIS A 229 14.08 4.33 12.26
N SER A 230 15.36 3.92 12.21
CA SER A 230 15.93 3.22 11.06
C SER A 230 15.12 1.95 10.74
N TRP A 231 14.97 1.65 9.46
CA TRP A 231 14.18 0.54 8.91
C TRP A 231 14.91 -0.17 7.76
N GLY A 232 16.22 -0.35 7.91
CA GLY A 232 17.11 -1.04 6.97
C GLY A 232 17.42 -0.20 5.76
N ASP A 233 18.04 -0.80 4.75
CA ASP A 233 18.32 -0.10 3.48
C ASP A 233 17.31 -0.46 2.38
N ARG A 234 17.13 -1.75 2.09
CA ARG A 234 16.23 -2.28 1.06
C ARG A 234 15.98 -3.78 1.11
N LEU A 235 16.82 -4.59 1.77
CA LEU A 235 16.64 -6.04 1.85
C LEU A 235 15.62 -6.41 2.94
N TYR A 236 14.70 -7.32 2.62
CA TYR A 236 13.65 -7.83 3.49
C TYR A 236 13.63 -9.36 3.46
N ILE A 237 13.19 -9.95 4.57
CA ILE A 237 12.68 -11.32 4.61
C ILE A 237 11.16 -11.22 4.51
N ALA A 238 10.61 -11.76 3.42
CA ALA A 238 9.21 -11.64 3.02
C ALA A 238 8.55 -13.03 2.94
N PRO A 239 7.20 -13.12 2.98
CA PRO A 239 6.52 -14.40 2.80
C PRO A 239 6.75 -14.94 1.38
N ALA A 240 6.76 -16.26 1.23
CA ALA A 240 6.98 -16.92 -0.07
C ALA A 240 5.94 -16.51 -1.13
N ALA A 241 4.71 -16.19 -0.70
CA ALA A 241 3.72 -15.48 -1.50
C ALA A 241 3.30 -14.19 -0.78
N THR A 242 3.52 -13.05 -1.42
CA THR A 242 3.31 -11.72 -0.83
C THR A 242 1.84 -11.38 -0.58
N ASP A 243 0.93 -12.03 -1.30
CA ASP A 243 -0.52 -11.85 -1.20
C ASP A 243 -1.19 -12.83 -0.22
N SER A 244 -0.41 -13.60 0.55
CA SER A 244 -0.93 -14.58 1.51
C SER A 244 -0.87 -14.07 2.95
N PHE A 245 -2.03 -13.90 3.58
CA PHE A 245 -2.15 -13.60 5.01
C PHE A 245 -1.55 -14.70 5.88
N ASP A 246 -1.82 -15.97 5.58
CA ASP A 246 -1.40 -17.09 6.42
C ASP A 246 0.12 -17.27 6.39
N LEU A 247 0.76 -17.03 5.24
CA LEU A 247 2.21 -17.03 5.13
C LEU A 247 2.82 -15.80 5.83
N SER A 248 2.21 -14.62 5.70
CA SER A 248 2.65 -13.41 6.41
C SER A 248 2.59 -13.60 7.93
N ASP A 249 1.54 -14.24 8.43
CA ASP A 249 1.39 -14.54 9.86
C ASP A 249 2.40 -15.57 10.34
N SER A 250 2.56 -16.67 9.59
CA SER A 250 3.57 -17.70 9.87
C SER A 250 4.98 -17.13 9.90
N LEU A 251 5.30 -16.23 8.97
CA LEU A 251 6.57 -15.50 8.93
C LEU A 251 6.76 -14.67 10.20
N SER A 252 5.78 -13.83 10.55
CA SER A 252 5.89 -12.97 11.73
C SER A 252 6.07 -13.75 13.02
N VAL A 253 5.34 -14.87 13.18
CA VAL A 253 5.51 -15.76 14.33
C VAL A 253 6.92 -16.33 14.37
N MET A 254 7.48 -16.76 13.23
CA MET A 254 8.84 -17.30 13.18
C MET A 254 9.92 -16.26 13.46
N LEU A 255 9.75 -15.03 12.98
CA LEU A 255 10.75 -13.96 13.09
C LEU A 255 10.69 -13.18 14.40
N SER A 256 9.50 -13.02 14.97
CA SER A 256 9.25 -12.14 16.12
C SER A 256 8.49 -12.78 17.28
N GLY A 257 8.00 -14.02 17.12
CA GLY A 257 7.15 -14.67 18.12
C GLY A 257 5.75 -14.07 18.24
N ALA A 258 5.36 -13.15 17.35
CA ALA A 258 4.06 -12.48 17.36
C ALA A 258 3.32 -12.66 16.03
N HIS A 259 1.99 -12.72 16.11
CA HIS A 259 1.12 -12.72 14.93
C HIS A 259 1.18 -11.40 14.18
N THR A 260 1.07 -11.46 12.86
CA THR A 260 0.97 -10.27 12.01
C THR A 260 -0.34 -9.55 12.32
N ASP A 261 -0.34 -8.22 12.31
CA ASP A 261 -1.58 -7.47 12.47
C ASP A 261 -2.53 -7.76 11.28
N PRO A 262 -3.69 -8.39 11.54
CA PRO A 262 -4.61 -8.81 10.49
C PRO A 262 -5.29 -7.64 9.77
N LEU A 263 -5.13 -6.41 10.26
CA LEU A 263 -5.68 -5.21 9.63
C LEU A 263 -4.73 -4.58 8.60
N LEU A 264 -3.46 -5.00 8.55
CA LEU A 264 -2.53 -4.55 7.51
C LEU A 264 -3.03 -5.00 6.13
N ASP A 265 -2.88 -4.14 5.13
CA ASP A 265 -3.16 -4.51 3.73
C ASP A 265 -2.29 -5.70 3.33
N VAL A 266 -2.85 -6.62 2.55
CA VAL A 266 -2.13 -7.82 2.10
C VAL A 266 -0.87 -7.49 1.31
N ASN A 267 -0.86 -6.38 0.59
CA ASN A 267 0.25 -5.94 -0.24
C ASN A 267 1.21 -4.99 0.50
N ASP A 268 0.99 -4.67 1.77
CA ASP A 268 1.89 -3.79 2.54
C ASP A 268 3.13 -4.54 3.04
N LEU A 269 4.10 -4.72 2.14
CA LEU A 269 5.36 -5.40 2.46
C LEU A 269 6.18 -4.69 3.55
N ILE A 270 5.99 -3.38 3.77
CA ILE A 270 6.82 -2.61 4.71
C ILE A 270 6.68 -3.15 6.14
N LEU A 271 5.47 -3.55 6.54
CA LEU A 271 5.16 -4.04 7.88
C LEU A 271 4.86 -5.54 7.95
N ARG A 272 4.54 -6.18 6.82
CA ARG A 272 4.31 -7.64 6.74
C ARG A 272 5.56 -8.47 6.49
N SER A 273 6.65 -7.80 6.14
CA SER A 273 7.97 -8.39 5.96
C SER A 273 8.94 -7.74 6.95
N ALA A 274 10.06 -8.39 7.22
CA ALA A 274 11.05 -7.88 8.16
C ALA A 274 12.24 -7.28 7.39
N PRO A 275 12.53 -5.96 7.51
CA PRO A 275 13.73 -5.40 6.91
C PRO A 275 14.98 -5.95 7.60
N VAL A 276 16.00 -6.25 6.82
CA VAL A 276 17.34 -6.56 7.33
C VAL A 276 18.03 -5.24 7.68
N MET A 277 18.33 -5.07 8.96
CA MET A 277 18.95 -3.89 9.54
C MET A 277 20.48 -3.98 9.48
N ASP A 278 21.02 -5.15 9.81
CA ASP A 278 22.45 -5.45 9.72
C ASP A 278 22.72 -6.93 9.41
N ASP A 279 23.88 -7.17 8.81
CA ASP A 279 24.46 -8.49 8.49
C ASP A 279 25.81 -8.60 9.23
N GLU A 280 25.84 -9.43 10.27
CA GLU A 280 27.03 -9.66 11.11
C GLU A 280 27.81 -10.91 10.69
N GLY A 281 27.54 -11.49 9.51
CA GLY A 281 28.28 -12.65 9.02
C GLY A 281 27.91 -13.94 9.76
N GLY A 282 26.63 -14.29 9.72
CA GLY A 282 26.07 -15.52 10.31
C GLY A 282 24.68 -15.30 10.90
N ASN A 283 24.42 -14.07 11.35
CA ASN A 283 23.11 -13.62 11.83
C ASN A 283 22.72 -12.31 11.15
N TYR A 284 21.42 -12.16 10.92
CA TYR A 284 20.80 -10.88 10.59
C TYR A 284 20.15 -10.27 11.82
N THR A 285 20.31 -8.96 11.97
CA THR A 285 19.41 -8.17 12.81
C THR A 285 18.28 -7.68 11.92
N ILE A 286 17.04 -7.97 12.28
CA ILE A 286 15.84 -7.59 11.53
C ILE A 286 14.97 -6.60 12.33
N GLY A 287 14.29 -5.72 11.62
CA GLY A 287 13.30 -4.80 12.21
C GLY A 287 11.94 -5.47 12.39
N VAL A 288 11.28 -5.19 13.51
CA VAL A 288 9.97 -5.74 13.86
C VAL A 288 9.08 -4.61 14.37
N ALA A 289 7.83 -4.58 13.92
CA ALA A 289 6.80 -3.63 14.35
C ALA A 289 5.70 -4.37 15.12
N SER A 290 5.76 -4.34 16.45
CA SER A 290 4.77 -5.02 17.29
C SER A 290 3.61 -4.12 17.66
N ASP A 291 2.42 -4.68 17.82
CA ASP A 291 1.27 -3.95 18.36
C ASP A 291 1.56 -3.44 19.78
N VAL A 292 1.29 -2.15 20.01
CA VAL A 292 1.34 -1.56 21.35
C VAL A 292 0.31 -2.21 22.27
N TYR A 293 -0.88 -2.53 21.75
CA TYR A 293 -1.97 -3.09 22.54
C TYR A 293 -2.34 -4.50 22.13
N LYS A 294 -2.68 -5.33 23.12
CA LYS A 294 -3.34 -6.61 22.92
C LYS A 294 -4.80 -6.38 22.54
N LYS A 295 -5.14 -6.58 21.26
CA LYS A 295 -6.50 -6.35 20.73
C LYS A 295 -7.47 -7.52 20.92
N LYS A 296 -6.97 -8.73 21.17
CA LYS A 296 -7.74 -9.99 21.16
C LYS A 296 -8.97 -9.97 22.08
N ASP A 297 -8.84 -9.32 23.23
CA ASP A 297 -9.88 -9.29 24.27
C ASP A 297 -10.80 -8.07 24.15
N ASN A 298 -10.58 -7.21 23.13
CA ASN A 298 -11.42 -6.06 22.88
C ASN A 298 -12.83 -6.48 22.46
N LYS A 299 -13.81 -5.75 22.98
CA LYS A 299 -15.22 -5.90 22.63
C LYS A 299 -15.87 -4.54 22.52
N ILE A 300 -16.85 -4.42 21.64
CA ILE A 300 -17.68 -3.22 21.49
C ILE A 300 -19.15 -3.59 21.66
N ILE A 301 -19.93 -2.66 22.21
CA ILE A 301 -21.38 -2.82 22.32
C ILE A 301 -22.01 -2.35 21.02
N THR A 302 -22.80 -3.22 20.42
CA THR A 302 -23.52 -2.95 19.18
C THR A 302 -24.83 -2.24 19.48
N ILE A 303 -25.50 -1.68 18.47
CA ILE A 303 -26.82 -1.05 18.65
C ILE A 303 -27.90 -2.04 19.09
N SER A 304 -27.66 -3.36 18.91
CA SER A 304 -28.54 -4.40 19.47
C SER A 304 -28.35 -4.66 20.96
N GLY A 305 -27.36 -4.01 21.60
CA GLY A 305 -26.93 -4.30 22.97
C GLY A 305 -25.99 -5.51 23.11
N ALA A 306 -25.82 -6.30 22.06
CA ALA A 306 -24.89 -7.43 22.05
C ALA A 306 -23.42 -6.96 22.01
N ALA A 307 -22.54 -7.71 22.67
CA ALA A 307 -21.10 -7.51 22.58
C ALA A 307 -20.53 -8.17 21.32
N LEU A 308 -19.89 -7.38 20.46
CA LEU A 308 -19.11 -7.87 19.32
C LEU A 308 -17.63 -7.95 19.74
N THR A 309 -17.05 -9.14 19.66
CA THR A 309 -15.65 -9.39 20.02
C THR A 309 -14.71 -9.14 18.84
N TYR A 310 -13.45 -8.82 19.12
CA TYR A 310 -12.42 -8.61 18.09
C TYR A 310 -12.26 -9.81 17.13
N PRO A 311 -12.21 -11.09 17.59
CA PRO A 311 -12.12 -12.24 16.68
C PRO A 311 -13.33 -12.36 15.74
N ASN A 312 -14.55 -12.09 16.23
CA ASN A 312 -15.75 -12.13 15.39
C ASN A 312 -15.74 -11.01 14.35
N TYR A 313 -15.24 -9.83 14.72
CA TYR A 313 -15.01 -8.73 13.79
C TYR A 313 -14.00 -9.11 12.69
N LEU A 314 -12.88 -9.74 13.04
CA LEU A 314 -11.90 -10.19 12.04
C LEU A 314 -12.49 -11.25 11.10
N ALA A 315 -13.27 -12.19 11.63
CA ALA A 315 -13.95 -13.20 10.83
C ALA A 315 -14.97 -12.58 9.86
N LEU A 316 -15.72 -11.55 10.30
CA LEU A 316 -16.63 -10.79 9.44
C LEU A 316 -15.84 -10.03 8.36
N ARG A 317 -14.85 -9.23 8.75
CA ARG A 317 -14.02 -8.43 7.82
C ARG A 317 -13.35 -9.30 6.75
N LYS A 318 -12.91 -10.52 7.10
CA LYS A 318 -12.33 -11.49 6.15
C LYS A 318 -13.35 -12.05 5.16
N ASN A 319 -14.60 -12.27 5.57
CA ASN A 319 -15.58 -13.02 4.80
C ASN A 319 -16.61 -12.14 4.06
N ILE A 320 -16.86 -10.92 4.52
CA ILE A 320 -17.91 -10.03 3.97
C ILE A 320 -17.68 -9.67 2.49
N HIS A 321 -16.44 -9.68 2.03
CA HIS A 321 -16.05 -9.47 0.63
C HIS A 321 -16.27 -10.68 -0.28
N LYS A 322 -16.64 -11.84 0.27
CA LYS A 322 -17.07 -12.99 -0.52
C LYS A 322 -18.55 -12.80 -0.83
N ILE A 323 -18.86 -12.54 -2.09
CA ILE A 323 -20.22 -12.26 -2.56
C ILE A 323 -20.74 -13.49 -3.29
N ASN A 324 -21.82 -14.07 -2.79
CA ASN A 324 -22.48 -15.21 -3.40
C ASN A 324 -23.78 -14.76 -4.07
N VAL A 325 -23.88 -14.94 -5.38
CA VAL A 325 -25.05 -14.53 -6.17
C VAL A 325 -25.78 -15.77 -6.69
N ILE A 326 -27.03 -15.94 -6.28
CA ILE A 326 -27.88 -17.04 -6.72
C ILE A 326 -29.00 -16.51 -7.60
N PHE A 327 -29.05 -16.98 -8.85
CA PHE A 327 -30.17 -16.72 -9.74
C PHE A 327 -31.25 -17.78 -9.53
N VAL A 328 -32.42 -17.38 -9.05
CA VAL A 328 -33.58 -18.26 -8.90
C VAL A 328 -34.55 -17.94 -10.02
N VAL A 329 -34.67 -18.83 -11.00
CA VAL A 329 -35.31 -18.54 -12.30
C VAL A 329 -36.54 -19.42 -12.50
N ASP A 330 -37.64 -18.79 -12.91
CA ASP A 330 -38.85 -19.47 -13.37
C ASP A 330 -38.58 -20.20 -14.70
N GLY A 331 -38.71 -21.52 -14.70
CA GLY A 331 -38.65 -22.37 -15.88
C GLY A 331 -40.03 -22.79 -16.38
N GLY A 332 -41.10 -22.14 -15.90
CA GLY A 332 -42.48 -22.45 -16.23
C GLY A 332 -42.90 -21.98 -17.62
N THR A 333 -44.10 -22.38 -18.01
CA THR A 333 -44.67 -22.09 -19.33
C THR A 333 -44.56 -20.64 -19.82
N PRO A 334 -44.87 -19.61 -19.01
CA PRO A 334 -44.82 -18.24 -19.52
C PRO A 334 -43.40 -17.82 -19.93
N MET A 335 -42.37 -18.56 -19.48
CA MET A 335 -40.97 -18.33 -19.82
C MET A 335 -40.50 -19.01 -21.12
N THR A 336 -41.32 -19.87 -21.76
CA THR A 336 -40.99 -20.55 -23.03
C THR A 336 -40.42 -19.62 -24.11
N LYS A 337 -40.96 -18.40 -24.25
CA LYS A 337 -40.53 -17.40 -25.24
C LYS A 337 -39.45 -16.43 -24.73
N TYR A 338 -39.18 -16.42 -23.43
CA TYR A 338 -38.39 -15.36 -22.79
C TYR A 338 -37.13 -15.88 -22.11
N PHE A 339 -37.04 -17.17 -21.78
CA PHE A 339 -35.89 -17.73 -21.05
C PHE A 339 -34.57 -17.51 -21.80
N ALA A 340 -34.54 -17.77 -23.12
CA ALA A 340 -33.32 -17.53 -23.92
C ALA A 340 -32.89 -16.04 -23.90
N GLY A 341 -33.84 -15.11 -23.98
CA GLY A 341 -33.58 -13.67 -23.87
C GLY A 341 -33.11 -13.26 -22.46
N LEU A 342 -33.67 -13.89 -21.42
CA LEU A 342 -33.22 -13.73 -20.04
C LEU A 342 -31.77 -14.21 -19.86
N THR A 343 -31.41 -15.36 -20.44
CA THR A 343 -30.02 -15.87 -20.40
C THR A 343 -29.06 -14.84 -20.98
N ASN A 344 -29.40 -14.20 -22.11
CA ASN A 344 -28.59 -13.11 -22.68
C ASN A 344 -28.49 -11.89 -21.75
N THR A 345 -29.57 -11.58 -21.03
CA THR A 345 -29.57 -10.48 -20.04
C THR A 345 -28.67 -10.82 -18.85
N ILE A 346 -28.78 -12.03 -18.30
CA ILE A 346 -27.92 -12.51 -17.22
C ILE A 346 -26.46 -12.50 -17.68
N GLN A 347 -26.17 -12.88 -18.92
CA GLN A 347 -24.81 -12.75 -19.47
C GLN A 347 -24.28 -11.32 -19.36
N SER A 348 -25.11 -10.31 -19.66
CA SER A 348 -24.70 -8.91 -19.59
C SER A 348 -24.41 -8.41 -18.16
N PHE A 349 -24.94 -9.08 -17.12
CA PHE A 349 -24.65 -8.74 -15.72
C PHE A 349 -23.20 -9.00 -15.31
N GLU A 350 -22.45 -9.85 -16.05
CA GLU A 350 -21.03 -10.07 -15.80
C GLU A 350 -20.24 -8.74 -15.80
N ASN A 351 -20.58 -7.82 -16.69
CA ASN A 351 -19.96 -6.50 -16.73
C ASN A 351 -20.26 -5.67 -15.48
N ILE A 352 -21.48 -5.77 -14.93
CA ILE A 352 -21.88 -5.09 -13.69
C ILE A 352 -21.09 -5.67 -12.51
N PHE A 353 -20.99 -7.00 -12.43
CA PHE A 353 -20.20 -7.67 -11.39
C PHE A 353 -18.71 -7.33 -11.51
N ASN A 354 -18.17 -7.17 -12.72
CA ASN A 354 -16.78 -6.76 -12.93
C ASN A 354 -16.53 -5.27 -12.56
N GLU A 355 -17.54 -4.42 -12.71
CA GLU A 355 -17.45 -2.99 -12.36
C GLU A 355 -17.44 -2.77 -10.85
N TYR A 356 -18.40 -3.38 -10.12
CA TYR A 356 -18.60 -3.20 -8.68
C TYR A 356 -18.01 -4.33 -7.81
N GLY A 357 -17.53 -5.41 -8.42
CA GLY A 357 -16.87 -6.51 -7.73
C GLY A 357 -15.37 -6.34 -7.55
N ARG A 358 -14.79 -5.19 -7.94
CA ARG A 358 -13.34 -4.94 -7.80
C ARG A 358 -12.96 -4.99 -6.31
N GLY A 359 -12.14 -5.98 -5.94
CA GLY A 359 -11.73 -6.24 -4.55
C GLY A 359 -12.60 -7.25 -3.81
N ASN A 360 -13.71 -7.72 -4.41
CA ASN A 360 -14.60 -8.74 -3.87
C ASN A 360 -14.38 -10.10 -4.58
N LYS A 361 -14.64 -11.20 -3.88
CA LYS A 361 -14.60 -12.57 -4.44
C LYS A 361 -16.02 -13.01 -4.76
N LEU A 362 -16.37 -13.05 -6.04
CA LEU A 362 -17.70 -13.42 -6.51
C LEU A 362 -17.82 -14.92 -6.77
N SER A 363 -18.89 -15.54 -6.28
CA SER A 363 -19.29 -16.90 -6.63
C SER A 363 -20.76 -16.93 -7.06
N TYR A 364 -21.05 -17.77 -8.05
CA TYR A 364 -22.34 -17.79 -8.71
C TYR A 364 -23.00 -19.18 -8.62
N GLY A 365 -24.31 -19.18 -8.49
CA GLY A 365 -25.15 -20.37 -8.58
C GLY A 365 -26.48 -20.05 -9.23
N ALA A 366 -27.22 -21.09 -9.61
CA ALA A 366 -28.56 -20.93 -10.13
C ALA A 366 -29.49 -22.05 -9.68
N VAL A 367 -30.78 -21.74 -9.67
CA VAL A 367 -31.89 -22.63 -9.41
C VAL A 367 -32.96 -22.37 -10.46
N VAL A 368 -33.51 -23.43 -11.03
CA VAL A 368 -34.65 -23.33 -11.94
C VAL A 368 -35.81 -24.14 -11.38
N TYR A 369 -36.98 -23.51 -11.26
CA TYR A 369 -38.18 -24.15 -10.71
C TYR A 369 -39.30 -24.25 -11.76
N ARG A 370 -40.03 -25.37 -11.75
CA ARG A 370 -41.12 -25.68 -12.68
C ARG A 370 -42.29 -26.35 -11.97
N GLY A 371 -43.48 -25.81 -12.15
CA GLY A 371 -44.72 -26.36 -11.60
C GLY A 371 -45.14 -27.69 -12.25
N GLU A 372 -45.78 -28.55 -11.46
CA GLU A 372 -46.20 -29.90 -11.86
C GLU A 372 -47.15 -29.93 -13.06
N SER A 373 -47.98 -28.89 -13.21
CA SER A 373 -48.99 -28.79 -14.28
C SER A 373 -48.51 -28.05 -15.53
N CYS A 374 -47.24 -27.63 -15.59
CA CYS A 374 -46.74 -26.66 -16.57
C CYS A 374 -45.72 -27.24 -17.55
N CYS A 375 -44.92 -28.22 -17.12
CA CYS A 375 -43.85 -28.79 -17.93
C CYS A 375 -43.66 -30.28 -17.63
N SER A 376 -43.22 -31.06 -18.61
CA SER A 376 -42.87 -32.48 -18.40
C SER A 376 -41.65 -32.66 -17.49
N ALA A 377 -40.72 -31.71 -17.52
CA ALA A 377 -39.66 -31.58 -16.53
C ALA A 377 -40.19 -30.74 -15.36
N THR A 378 -40.65 -31.40 -14.30
CA THR A 378 -41.21 -30.77 -13.10
C THR A 378 -40.18 -30.65 -11.98
N GLY A 379 -40.48 -29.80 -10.99
CA GLY A 379 -39.68 -29.70 -9.77
C GLY A 379 -38.64 -28.58 -9.80
N VAL A 380 -37.66 -28.69 -8.91
CA VAL A 380 -36.61 -27.68 -8.71
C VAL A 380 -35.26 -28.31 -9.00
N THR A 381 -34.54 -27.75 -9.97
CA THR A 381 -33.14 -28.09 -10.28
C THR A 381 -32.22 -26.97 -9.83
N ALA A 382 -30.97 -27.30 -9.52
CA ALA A 382 -29.98 -26.33 -9.08
C ALA A 382 -28.59 -26.70 -9.58
N THR A 383 -27.71 -25.70 -9.66
CA THR A 383 -26.27 -25.94 -9.79
C THR A 383 -25.76 -26.75 -8.58
N PRO A 384 -24.83 -27.71 -8.77
CA PRO A 384 -24.39 -28.60 -7.70
C PRO A 384 -23.60 -27.88 -6.59
N ALA A 385 -22.90 -26.80 -6.93
CA ALA A 385 -22.16 -25.95 -6.01
C ALA A 385 -21.96 -24.55 -6.63
N LEU A 386 -21.59 -23.58 -5.79
CA LEU A 386 -21.20 -22.25 -6.26
C LEU A 386 -19.87 -22.30 -7.01
N SER A 387 -19.74 -21.46 -8.02
CA SER A 387 -18.55 -21.38 -8.87
C SER A 387 -18.12 -19.93 -9.07
N THR A 388 -16.81 -19.66 -9.02
CA THR A 388 -16.25 -18.36 -9.42
C THR A 388 -16.21 -18.18 -10.95
N ASP A 389 -16.33 -19.28 -11.71
CA ASP A 389 -16.40 -19.26 -13.18
C ASP A 389 -17.83 -19.00 -13.65
N TYR A 390 -18.08 -17.78 -14.14
CA TYR A 390 -19.38 -17.33 -14.66
C TYR A 390 -19.86 -18.19 -15.84
N ARG A 391 -18.96 -18.79 -16.61
CA ARG A 391 -19.33 -19.63 -17.77
C ARG A 391 -20.07 -20.88 -17.35
N LYS A 392 -19.80 -21.41 -16.14
CA LYS A 392 -20.54 -22.57 -15.60
C LYS A 392 -21.99 -22.22 -15.27
N LEU A 393 -22.24 -21.01 -14.75
CA LEU A 393 -23.58 -20.49 -14.56
C LEU A 393 -24.32 -20.39 -15.90
N MET A 394 -23.66 -19.80 -16.91
CA MET A 394 -24.25 -19.62 -18.23
C MET A 394 -24.55 -20.93 -18.94
N ALA A 395 -23.65 -21.92 -18.83
CA ALA A 395 -23.88 -23.27 -19.38
C ALA A 395 -25.12 -23.93 -18.77
N TYR A 396 -25.23 -23.89 -17.44
CA TYR A 396 -26.40 -24.43 -16.72
C TYR A 396 -27.71 -23.75 -17.17
N LEU A 397 -27.77 -22.42 -17.20
CA LEU A 397 -28.97 -21.68 -17.63
C LEU A 397 -29.30 -21.93 -19.11
N THR A 398 -28.30 -22.16 -19.96
CA THR A 398 -28.52 -22.49 -21.38
C THR A 398 -29.17 -23.85 -21.55
N ASP A 399 -28.77 -24.84 -20.74
CA ASP A 399 -29.40 -26.17 -20.79
C ASP A 399 -30.83 -26.15 -20.22
N GLU A 400 -31.05 -25.40 -19.15
CA GLU A 400 -32.39 -25.19 -18.58
C GLU A 400 -33.32 -24.41 -19.53
N ALA A 401 -32.78 -23.51 -20.37
CA ALA A 401 -33.55 -22.84 -21.42
C ALA A 401 -34.11 -23.84 -22.44
N LYS A 402 -33.29 -24.79 -22.92
CA LYS A 402 -33.71 -25.84 -23.88
C LYS A 402 -34.81 -26.75 -23.31
N ILE A 403 -34.77 -27.00 -22.00
CA ILE A 403 -35.82 -27.76 -21.31
C ILE A 403 -37.12 -26.93 -21.29
N THR A 404 -37.00 -25.64 -20.95
CA THR A 404 -38.14 -24.72 -20.83
C THR A 404 -38.86 -24.49 -22.17
N GLU A 405 -38.14 -24.46 -23.29
CA GLU A 405 -38.73 -24.35 -24.64
C GLU A 405 -39.74 -25.47 -24.96
N ARG A 406 -39.65 -26.61 -24.28
CA ARG A 406 -40.51 -27.79 -24.51
C ARG A 406 -41.74 -27.83 -23.58
N CYS A 407 -41.91 -26.85 -22.71
CA CYS A 407 -43.05 -26.82 -21.76
C CYS A 407 -44.37 -26.45 -22.46
N GLU A 408 -45.49 -26.96 -21.95
CA GLU A 408 -46.82 -26.79 -22.56
C GLU A 408 -47.43 -25.43 -22.24
N SER A 409 -48.24 -24.89 -23.15
CA SER A 409 -48.80 -23.51 -23.09
C SER A 409 -49.99 -23.34 -22.12
N LYS A 410 -49.88 -23.81 -20.87
CA LYS A 410 -50.85 -23.54 -19.80
C LYS A 410 -50.29 -22.58 -18.74
N VAL A 411 -50.97 -21.46 -18.50
CA VAL A 411 -50.65 -20.54 -17.39
C VAL A 411 -51.10 -21.20 -16.08
N ALA A 412 -50.18 -21.28 -15.11
CA ALA A 412 -50.48 -21.72 -13.76
C ALA A 412 -49.54 -21.05 -12.75
N ASN A 413 -49.85 -21.23 -11.47
CA ASN A 413 -48.96 -20.86 -10.38
C ASN A 413 -47.67 -21.70 -10.44
N GLN A 414 -46.54 -21.09 -10.07
CA GLN A 414 -45.23 -21.76 -10.04
C GLN A 414 -44.75 -21.94 -8.59
N PRO A 415 -43.93 -22.96 -8.28
CA PRO A 415 -43.41 -23.20 -6.94
C PRO A 415 -42.26 -22.23 -6.58
N VAL A 416 -42.55 -20.93 -6.60
CA VAL A 416 -41.56 -19.85 -6.37
C VAL A 416 -40.86 -20.04 -5.02
N TYR A 417 -41.60 -20.37 -3.96
CA TYR A 417 -41.03 -20.52 -2.63
C TYR A 417 -40.06 -21.70 -2.52
N ASP A 418 -40.33 -22.81 -3.22
CA ASP A 418 -39.43 -23.96 -3.26
C ASP A 418 -38.15 -23.65 -4.06
N GLY A 419 -38.28 -22.88 -5.15
CA GLY A 419 -37.14 -22.36 -5.89
C GLY A 419 -36.24 -21.47 -5.03
N VAL A 420 -36.84 -20.52 -4.29
CA VAL A 420 -36.07 -19.63 -3.40
C VAL A 420 -35.42 -20.42 -2.27
N ARG A 421 -36.13 -21.38 -1.65
CA ARG A 421 -35.60 -22.29 -0.63
C ARG A 421 -34.40 -23.09 -1.13
N ALA A 422 -34.45 -23.63 -2.35
CA ALA A 422 -33.31 -24.31 -2.96
C ALA A 422 -32.12 -23.36 -3.16
N GLY A 423 -32.37 -22.09 -3.50
CA GLY A 423 -31.31 -21.07 -3.58
C GLY A 423 -30.67 -20.78 -2.23
N LEU A 424 -31.48 -20.63 -1.18
CA LEU A 424 -31.01 -20.45 0.20
C LEU A 424 -30.23 -21.67 0.72
N ASN A 425 -30.60 -22.89 0.28
CA ASN A 425 -29.87 -24.10 0.61
C ASN A 425 -28.43 -24.10 0.09
N LEU A 426 -28.17 -23.51 -1.09
CA LEU A 426 -26.81 -23.34 -1.62
C LEU A 426 -25.95 -22.41 -0.74
N LEU A 427 -26.60 -21.51 0.01
CA LEU A 427 -25.94 -20.49 0.84
C LEU A 427 -25.70 -20.94 2.30
N LYS A 428 -26.22 -22.10 2.72
CA LYS A 428 -26.17 -22.57 4.13
C LYS A 428 -24.77 -22.61 4.75
N LYS A 429 -23.73 -22.86 3.95
CA LYS A 429 -22.32 -22.93 4.41
C LYS A 429 -21.58 -21.60 4.29
N HIS A 430 -22.22 -20.55 3.78
CA HIS A 430 -21.62 -19.26 3.46
C HIS A 430 -21.96 -18.21 4.53
N THR A 431 -21.55 -18.49 5.77
CA THR A 431 -21.81 -17.62 6.93
C THR A 431 -20.84 -16.44 6.99
N ASN A 432 -21.31 -15.26 7.37
CA ASN A 432 -20.53 -14.00 7.37
C ASN A 432 -20.02 -13.59 5.97
N GLU A 433 -20.57 -14.19 4.91
CA GLU A 433 -20.38 -13.82 3.52
C GLU A 433 -21.57 -12.98 3.06
N THR A 434 -21.42 -12.24 1.96
CA THR A 434 -22.49 -11.40 1.42
C THR A 434 -23.33 -12.23 0.44
N ASN A 435 -24.54 -12.59 0.86
CA ASN A 435 -25.39 -13.50 0.10
C ASN A 435 -26.53 -12.75 -0.60
N LEU A 436 -26.67 -12.97 -1.91
CA LEU A 436 -27.61 -12.27 -2.79
C LEU A 436 -28.48 -13.29 -3.55
N ILE A 437 -29.79 -13.11 -3.49
CA ILE A 437 -30.76 -13.83 -4.31
C ILE A 437 -31.31 -12.89 -5.37
N VAL A 438 -31.21 -13.30 -6.63
CA VAL A 438 -31.85 -12.65 -7.77
C VAL A 438 -32.98 -13.56 -8.24
N LEU A 439 -34.20 -13.27 -7.81
CA LEU A 439 -35.39 -14.01 -8.21
C LEU A 439 -35.90 -13.45 -9.54
N VAL A 440 -35.92 -14.26 -10.58
CA VAL A 440 -36.51 -13.91 -11.87
C VAL A 440 -37.70 -14.83 -12.15
N GLY A 441 -38.88 -14.27 -12.37
CA GLY A 441 -40.04 -15.10 -12.66
C GLY A 441 -41.21 -14.39 -13.32
N THR A 442 -42.32 -15.11 -13.48
CA THR A 442 -43.51 -14.59 -14.16
C THR A 442 -44.76 -14.69 -13.31
N THR A 443 -45.10 -15.88 -12.83
CA THR A 443 -46.29 -16.14 -12.02
C THR A 443 -45.94 -16.54 -10.60
N GLY A 444 -46.84 -16.22 -9.66
CA GLY A 444 -46.63 -16.42 -8.23
C GLY A 444 -46.89 -17.85 -7.77
N ASN A 445 -46.63 -18.08 -6.48
CA ASN A 445 -46.94 -19.32 -5.78
C ASN A 445 -48.44 -19.46 -5.55
N ALA A 446 -48.94 -20.70 -5.56
CA ALA A 446 -50.29 -20.98 -5.06
C ALA A 446 -50.37 -20.57 -3.57
N ASN A 447 -51.48 -19.95 -3.17
CA ASN A 447 -51.59 -19.28 -1.86
C ASN A 447 -51.27 -20.21 -0.68
N SER A 448 -50.16 -19.95 0.02
CA SER A 448 -49.95 -20.44 1.38
C SER A 448 -49.12 -19.42 2.20
N SER A 449 -49.77 -18.72 3.12
CA SER A 449 -49.11 -17.74 4.01
C SER A 449 -48.13 -18.42 4.98
N TYR A 450 -48.29 -19.71 5.24
CA TYR A 450 -47.44 -20.50 6.12
C TYR A 450 -46.05 -20.75 5.53
N GLN A 451 -45.94 -21.09 4.24
CA GLN A 451 -44.65 -21.30 3.57
C GLN A 451 -43.83 -20.00 3.52
N LEU A 452 -44.49 -18.84 3.41
CA LEU A 452 -43.81 -17.55 3.39
C LEU A 452 -43.07 -17.26 4.71
N ASN A 453 -43.71 -17.50 5.86
CA ASN A 453 -43.08 -17.27 7.17
C ASN A 453 -41.84 -18.16 7.38
N GLN A 454 -41.91 -19.44 6.97
CA GLN A 454 -40.75 -20.33 7.02
C GLN A 454 -39.61 -19.85 6.12
N LEU A 455 -39.94 -19.38 4.92
CA LEU A 455 -38.96 -18.88 3.96
C LEU A 455 -38.23 -17.64 4.50
N VAL A 456 -38.94 -16.75 5.21
CA VAL A 456 -38.34 -15.58 5.87
C VAL A 456 -37.27 -15.99 6.89
N ASP A 457 -37.50 -17.02 7.70
CA ASP A 457 -36.48 -17.53 8.65
C ASP A 457 -35.25 -18.10 7.92
N GLU A 458 -35.45 -18.76 6.77
CA GLU A 458 -34.35 -19.27 5.94
C GLU A 458 -33.50 -18.13 5.34
N PHE A 459 -34.12 -17.01 4.93
CA PHE A 459 -33.39 -15.80 4.50
C PHE A 459 -32.49 -15.24 5.61
N VAL A 460 -32.98 -15.25 6.85
CA VAL A 460 -32.24 -14.76 8.01
C VAL A 460 -31.05 -15.66 8.31
N ALA A 461 -31.22 -16.98 8.26
CA ALA A 461 -30.15 -17.93 8.47
C ALA A 461 -29.05 -17.75 7.41
N ALA A 462 -29.44 -17.55 6.16
CA ALA A 462 -28.53 -17.32 5.04
C ALA A 462 -27.96 -15.89 4.99
N ASP A 463 -28.45 -14.93 5.78
CA ASP A 463 -28.07 -13.50 5.67
C ASP A 463 -28.24 -12.95 4.24
N ALA A 464 -29.32 -13.38 3.58
CA ALA A 464 -29.52 -13.14 2.16
C ALA A 464 -30.34 -11.87 1.89
N ARG A 465 -29.98 -11.16 0.83
CA ARG A 465 -30.71 -9.99 0.30
C ARG A 465 -31.44 -10.39 -0.98
N LEU A 466 -32.58 -9.77 -1.27
CA LEU A 466 -33.44 -10.19 -2.39
C LEU A 466 -33.70 -9.05 -3.39
N LEU A 467 -33.40 -9.32 -4.65
CA LEU A 467 -33.90 -8.58 -5.80
C LEU A 467 -34.84 -9.49 -6.59
N ALA A 468 -36.10 -9.09 -6.73
CA ALA A 468 -37.08 -9.81 -7.54
C ALA A 468 -37.34 -9.06 -8.86
N ILE A 469 -37.36 -9.79 -9.96
CA ILE A 469 -37.57 -9.27 -11.31
C ILE A 469 -38.66 -10.11 -11.96
N GLN A 470 -39.80 -9.48 -12.27
CA GLN A 470 -40.80 -10.10 -13.10
C GLN A 470 -40.37 -9.96 -14.57
N MET A 471 -40.32 -11.06 -15.31
CA MET A 471 -39.91 -11.07 -16.72
C MET A 471 -41.07 -10.64 -17.64
N TYR A 472 -42.26 -11.17 -17.41
CA TYR A 472 -43.45 -10.93 -18.21
C TYR A 472 -44.67 -10.81 -17.30
N SER A 473 -45.60 -9.89 -17.64
CA SER A 473 -46.88 -9.77 -16.94
C SER A 473 -48.04 -9.82 -17.93
N ASP A 474 -49.08 -10.56 -17.56
CA ASP A 474 -50.38 -10.59 -18.24
C ASP A 474 -51.53 -10.22 -17.29
N TYR A 475 -52.77 -10.32 -17.78
CA TYR A 475 -54.01 -10.01 -17.03
C TYR A 475 -54.44 -11.11 -16.06
N ASP A 476 -53.91 -12.33 -16.17
CA ASP A 476 -54.18 -13.41 -15.22
C ASP A 476 -53.68 -13.05 -13.80
N GLN A 477 -54.46 -13.41 -12.78
CA GLN A 477 -54.17 -13.06 -11.39
C GLN A 477 -52.83 -13.63 -10.89
N SER A 478 -52.38 -14.76 -11.44
CA SER A 478 -51.11 -15.40 -11.05
C SER A 478 -49.89 -14.50 -11.32
N PHE A 479 -49.93 -13.62 -12.33
CA PHE A 479 -48.88 -12.62 -12.57
C PHE A 479 -48.88 -11.51 -11.51
N ASN A 480 -50.04 -11.09 -11.03
CA ASN A 480 -50.13 -10.13 -9.91
C ASN A 480 -49.60 -10.75 -8.62
N ASN A 481 -49.88 -12.04 -8.41
CA ASN A 481 -49.43 -12.76 -7.23
C ASN A 481 -47.90 -12.75 -7.14
N PHE A 482 -47.17 -12.90 -8.25
CA PHE A 482 -45.70 -12.82 -8.24
C PHE A 482 -45.20 -11.48 -7.66
N VAL A 483 -45.75 -10.36 -8.13
CA VAL A 483 -45.32 -9.02 -7.67
C VAL A 483 -45.68 -8.80 -6.21
N LEU A 484 -46.90 -9.13 -5.80
CA LEU A 484 -47.37 -8.94 -4.42
C LEU A 484 -46.62 -9.84 -3.43
N GLN A 485 -46.40 -11.11 -3.78
CA GLN A 485 -45.65 -12.06 -2.96
C GLN A 485 -44.17 -11.68 -2.88
N SER A 486 -43.56 -11.29 -4.00
CA SER A 486 -42.17 -10.81 -4.02
C SER A 486 -42.00 -9.54 -3.19
N LYS A 487 -42.93 -8.60 -3.28
CA LYS A 487 -42.93 -7.37 -2.47
C LYS A 487 -43.02 -7.72 -0.99
N LYS A 488 -43.94 -8.61 -0.62
CA LYS A 488 -44.06 -9.07 0.77
C LYS A 488 -42.77 -9.75 1.24
N LEU A 489 -42.22 -10.68 0.46
CA LEU A 489 -40.99 -11.42 0.78
C LEU A 489 -39.77 -10.51 0.93
N VAL A 490 -39.59 -9.52 0.04
CA VAL A 490 -38.52 -8.52 0.16
C VAL A 490 -38.65 -7.73 1.45
N SER A 491 -39.85 -7.22 1.76
CA SER A 491 -40.05 -6.39 2.96
C SER A 491 -39.93 -7.18 4.26
N GLU A 492 -40.50 -8.39 4.34
CA GLU A 492 -40.45 -9.22 5.54
C GLU A 492 -39.04 -9.77 5.78
N SER A 493 -38.35 -10.27 4.75
CA SER A 493 -36.96 -10.73 4.90
C SER A 493 -36.03 -9.60 5.33
N ALA A 494 -36.22 -8.38 4.81
CA ALA A 494 -35.46 -7.19 5.22
C ALA A 494 -35.62 -6.85 6.71
N VAL A 495 -36.83 -6.97 7.29
CA VAL A 495 -37.06 -6.67 8.71
C VAL A 495 -36.21 -7.57 9.62
N TYR A 496 -36.11 -8.85 9.29
CA TYR A 496 -35.33 -9.78 10.11
C TYR A 496 -33.83 -9.74 9.78
N ALA A 497 -33.45 -9.58 8.51
CA ALA A 497 -32.05 -9.35 8.13
C ALA A 497 -31.49 -8.07 8.80
N ALA A 498 -32.30 -7.02 8.91
CA ALA A 498 -31.95 -5.82 9.67
C ALA A 498 -31.66 -6.13 11.15
N LYS A 499 -32.49 -6.95 11.82
CA LYS A 499 -32.25 -7.37 13.22
C LYS A 499 -30.92 -8.11 13.38
N ARG A 500 -30.55 -8.98 12.44
CA ARG A 500 -29.25 -9.66 12.42
C ARG A 500 -28.11 -8.65 12.22
N LYS A 501 -28.24 -7.76 11.24
CA LYS A 501 -27.26 -6.72 10.91
C LYS A 501 -26.97 -5.79 12.09
N ARG A 502 -27.98 -5.44 12.91
CA ARG A 502 -27.80 -4.63 14.13
C ARG A 502 -26.78 -5.19 15.13
N ARG A 503 -26.48 -6.50 15.08
CA ARG A 503 -25.42 -7.13 15.89
C ARG A 503 -24.00 -6.77 15.42
N PHE A 504 -23.89 -6.05 14.31
CA PHE A 504 -22.62 -5.60 13.73
C PHE A 504 -22.60 -4.10 13.45
N LEU A 505 -23.63 -3.36 13.89
CA LEU A 505 -23.72 -1.91 13.77
C LEU A 505 -23.39 -1.26 15.11
N VAL A 506 -22.62 -0.18 15.07
CA VAL A 506 -22.02 0.48 16.25
C VAL A 506 -22.24 1.99 16.25
N LYS A 507 -22.71 2.55 15.14
CA LYS A 507 -23.17 3.94 15.00
C LYS A 507 -24.69 3.95 15.01
N GLY A 508 -25.31 5.09 15.36
CA GLY A 508 -26.77 5.25 15.46
C GLY A 508 -27.58 5.04 14.17
N GLU A 509 -26.93 4.70 13.07
CA GLU A 509 -27.58 4.22 11.85
C GLU A 509 -28.33 2.91 12.16
N GLY A 510 -29.65 2.91 12.01
CA GLY A 510 -30.47 1.71 12.27
C GLY A 510 -31.28 1.69 13.56
N LEU A 511 -31.37 2.82 14.27
CA LEU A 511 -32.36 3.03 15.34
C LEU A 511 -33.80 3.04 14.81
N ASN A 512 -34.01 3.39 13.54
CA ASN A 512 -35.30 3.26 12.89
C ASN A 512 -35.62 1.77 12.59
N ASP A 513 -36.79 1.31 13.04
CA ASP A 513 -37.27 -0.07 12.85
C ASP A 513 -37.93 -0.33 11.50
N THR A 514 -38.18 0.72 10.71
CA THR A 514 -38.89 0.60 9.43
C THR A 514 -37.95 0.11 8.33
N GLN A 515 -38.39 -0.85 7.52
CA GLN A 515 -37.77 -1.21 6.23
C GLN A 515 -38.71 -0.72 5.11
N ALA A 516 -38.80 0.61 4.97
CA ALA A 516 -39.79 1.23 4.11
C ALA A 516 -39.34 1.19 2.63
N TYR A 517 -40.30 1.04 1.73
CA TYR A 517 -40.10 1.32 0.32
C TYR A 517 -39.96 2.82 0.08
N ASN A 518 -39.14 3.20 -0.90
CA ASN A 518 -39.00 4.59 -1.29
C ASN A 518 -40.30 5.07 -1.96
N THR A 519 -41.01 6.01 -1.33
CA THR A 519 -42.26 6.60 -1.84
C THR A 519 -42.05 7.86 -2.65
N SER A 520 -40.83 8.40 -2.70
CA SER A 520 -40.48 9.58 -3.50
C SER A 520 -40.26 9.25 -4.98
N GLN A 521 -39.95 7.99 -5.28
CA GLN A 521 -39.99 7.41 -6.62
C GLN A 521 -41.33 6.71 -6.79
N LEU A 522 -42.36 7.42 -7.27
CA LEU A 522 -43.61 6.82 -7.75
C LEU A 522 -43.37 6.12 -9.10
N ASP A 523 -42.35 5.26 -9.17
CA ASP A 523 -42.08 4.47 -10.36
C ASP A 523 -43.24 3.48 -10.55
N SER A 524 -43.93 3.56 -11.67
CA SER A 524 -45.07 2.70 -11.98
C SER A 524 -44.71 1.22 -12.16
N ILE A 525 -43.40 0.90 -12.18
CA ILE A 525 -42.85 -0.41 -12.56
C ILE A 525 -41.78 -0.94 -11.59
N SER A 526 -41.59 -0.31 -10.42
CA SER A 526 -40.63 -0.82 -9.42
C SER A 526 -40.97 -0.45 -7.97
N TYR A 527 -40.49 -1.26 -7.02
CA TYR A 527 -40.52 -1.02 -5.59
C TYR A 527 -39.13 -1.31 -5.01
N TYR A 528 -38.35 -0.29 -4.67
CA TYR A 528 -37.05 -0.44 -4.00
C TYR A 528 -37.16 -0.09 -2.52
N LEU A 529 -36.52 -0.88 -1.66
CA LEU A 529 -36.29 -0.48 -0.27
C LEU A 529 -35.50 0.83 -0.27
N ASP A 530 -35.83 1.75 0.62
CA ASP A 530 -35.21 3.07 0.68
C ASP A 530 -33.84 3.04 1.40
N TYR A 531 -32.94 2.21 0.89
CA TYR A 531 -31.59 2.07 1.41
C TYR A 531 -30.69 3.25 1.00
N PRO A 532 -29.83 3.77 1.89
CA PRO A 532 -29.70 3.47 3.32
C PRO A 532 -30.58 4.36 4.23
N LYS A 533 -31.46 5.19 3.67
CA LYS A 533 -32.17 6.25 4.41
C LYS A 533 -33.22 5.73 5.38
N ASN A 534 -34.15 4.91 4.89
CA ASN A 534 -35.26 4.34 5.67
C ASN A 534 -35.30 2.81 5.60
N SER A 535 -34.22 2.18 5.12
CA SER A 535 -34.00 0.74 5.15
C SER A 535 -32.54 0.43 5.46
N LEU A 536 -32.29 -0.58 6.29
CA LEU A 536 -30.95 -1.10 6.58
C LEU A 536 -30.50 -2.15 5.58
N ILE A 537 -31.44 -2.73 4.83
CA ILE A 537 -31.22 -3.83 3.89
C ILE A 537 -31.60 -3.37 2.48
N GLN A 538 -30.79 -3.78 1.51
CA GLN A 538 -31.01 -3.53 0.10
C GLN A 538 -31.99 -4.57 -0.46
N GLY A 539 -32.77 -4.16 -1.45
CA GLY A 539 -33.67 -5.07 -2.14
C GLY A 539 -34.76 -4.34 -2.88
N GLY A 540 -35.46 -5.07 -3.74
CA GLY A 540 -36.55 -4.50 -4.50
C GLY A 540 -37.27 -5.48 -5.39
N VAL A 541 -38.33 -4.99 -6.00
CA VAL A 541 -39.15 -5.71 -6.97
C VAL A 541 -39.27 -4.85 -8.23
N VAL A 542 -38.93 -5.41 -9.38
CA VAL A 542 -39.04 -4.73 -10.69
C VAL A 542 -39.97 -5.55 -11.57
N PHE A 543 -40.93 -4.89 -12.22
CA PHE A 543 -41.97 -5.58 -12.97
C PHE A 543 -42.43 -4.73 -14.17
N PRO A 544 -42.80 -5.35 -15.31
CA PRO A 544 -43.27 -4.63 -16.47
C PRO A 544 -44.74 -4.18 -16.30
N THR A 545 -45.22 -3.32 -17.21
CA THR A 545 -46.66 -3.03 -17.31
C THR A 545 -47.42 -4.25 -17.86
N LYS A 546 -48.75 -4.27 -17.68
CA LYS A 546 -49.60 -5.37 -18.16
C LYS A 546 -49.48 -5.58 -19.67
N GLY A 547 -49.34 -6.84 -20.08
CA GLY A 547 -49.18 -7.24 -21.48
C GLY A 547 -47.78 -6.99 -22.05
N SER A 548 -46.78 -6.70 -21.21
CA SER A 548 -45.43 -6.39 -21.66
C SER A 548 -44.35 -7.21 -20.95
N VAL A 549 -43.17 -7.21 -21.56
CA VAL A 549 -41.96 -7.90 -21.08
C VAL A 549 -41.01 -6.86 -20.51
N ASN A 550 -40.32 -7.22 -19.43
CA ASN A 550 -39.33 -6.35 -18.83
C ASN A 550 -38.14 -6.16 -19.77
N SER A 551 -37.68 -4.92 -19.93
CA SER A 551 -36.57 -4.63 -20.84
C SER A 551 -35.24 -5.00 -20.21
N ASN A 552 -34.26 -5.37 -21.06
CA ASN A 552 -32.88 -5.61 -20.61
C ASN A 552 -32.31 -4.39 -19.89
N GLU A 553 -32.66 -3.18 -20.34
CA GLU A 553 -32.25 -1.94 -19.70
C GLU A 553 -32.77 -1.81 -18.27
N SER A 554 -34.06 -2.05 -18.06
CA SER A 554 -34.69 -2.02 -16.74
C SER A 554 -34.05 -3.05 -15.79
N MET A 555 -33.82 -4.26 -16.27
CA MET A 555 -33.14 -5.31 -15.50
C MET A 555 -31.68 -4.96 -15.17
N ASN A 556 -30.95 -4.36 -16.11
CA ASN A 556 -29.58 -3.87 -15.90
C ASN A 556 -29.53 -2.74 -14.87
N ILE A 557 -30.45 -1.78 -14.92
CA ILE A 557 -30.56 -0.70 -13.92
C ILE A 557 -30.81 -1.29 -12.53
N ALA A 558 -31.72 -2.27 -12.42
CA ALA A 558 -32.04 -2.94 -11.17
C ALA A 558 -30.83 -3.68 -10.58
N MET A 559 -30.13 -4.47 -11.39
CA MET A 559 -28.95 -5.22 -10.97
C MET A 559 -27.81 -4.29 -10.56
N ARG A 560 -27.54 -3.27 -11.37
CA ARG A 560 -26.53 -2.24 -11.09
C ARG A 560 -26.80 -1.54 -9.76
N ARG A 561 -28.04 -1.14 -9.50
CA ARG A 561 -28.44 -0.51 -8.23
C ARG A 561 -28.20 -1.47 -7.07
N PHE A 562 -28.66 -2.71 -7.18
CA PHE A 562 -28.56 -3.70 -6.10
C PHE A 562 -27.11 -4.02 -5.71
N ILE A 563 -26.23 -4.21 -6.70
CA ILE A 563 -24.81 -4.47 -6.43
C ILE A 563 -24.08 -3.23 -5.91
N LYS A 564 -24.37 -2.05 -6.46
CA LYS A 564 -23.79 -0.80 -5.96
C LYS A 564 -24.17 -0.52 -4.50
N GLU A 565 -25.44 -0.72 -4.13
CA GLU A 565 -25.89 -0.56 -2.75
C GLU A 565 -25.28 -1.61 -1.82
N THR A 566 -25.03 -2.82 -2.33
CA THR A 566 -24.32 -3.89 -1.60
C THR A 566 -22.87 -3.54 -1.35
N ASP A 567 -22.13 -3.05 -2.35
CA ASP A 567 -20.73 -2.64 -2.20
C ASP A 567 -20.57 -1.47 -1.22
N MET A 568 -21.49 -0.51 -1.29
CA MET A 568 -21.58 0.59 -0.32
C MET A 568 -21.80 0.08 1.11
N ASP A 569 -22.63 -0.94 1.27
CA ASP A 569 -22.89 -1.56 2.58
C ASP A 569 -21.66 -2.21 3.19
N ILE A 570 -20.98 -3.05 2.40
CA ILE A 570 -19.75 -3.72 2.81
C ILE A 570 -18.72 -2.67 3.27
N SER A 571 -18.53 -1.63 2.46
CA SER A 571 -17.58 -0.54 2.74
C SER A 571 -17.93 0.22 4.02
N ASN A 572 -19.21 0.59 4.21
CA ASN A 572 -19.67 1.32 5.38
C ASN A 572 -19.57 0.49 6.66
N GLN A 573 -19.96 -0.79 6.60
CA GLN A 573 -19.91 -1.70 7.74
C GLN A 573 -18.48 -1.93 8.21
N ILE A 574 -17.55 -2.21 7.29
CA ILE A 574 -16.13 -2.36 7.60
C ILE A 574 -15.57 -1.05 8.17
N SER A 575 -15.75 0.08 7.47
CA SER A 575 -15.22 1.38 7.92
C SER A 575 -15.72 1.76 9.33
N SER A 576 -16.99 1.50 9.62
CA SER A 576 -17.56 1.74 10.94
C SER A 576 -16.97 0.83 12.02
N LEU A 577 -16.81 -0.46 11.73
CA LEU A 577 -16.25 -1.42 12.68
C LEU A 577 -14.75 -1.22 12.90
N ASP A 578 -13.98 -1.01 11.83
CA ASP A 578 -12.57 -0.67 11.86
C ASP A 578 -12.36 0.55 12.77
N SER A 579 -13.15 1.62 12.58
CA SER A 579 -13.11 2.82 13.42
C SER A 579 -13.42 2.54 14.90
N ALA A 580 -14.49 1.78 15.18
CA ALA A 580 -14.91 1.49 16.55
C ALA A 580 -13.90 0.62 17.30
N PHE A 581 -13.41 -0.45 16.67
CA PHE A 581 -12.39 -1.31 17.28
C PHE A 581 -11.05 -0.59 17.42
N ARG A 582 -10.70 0.29 16.49
CA ARG A 582 -9.48 1.11 16.56
C ARG A 582 -9.45 2.05 17.76
N LEU A 583 -10.61 2.55 18.18
CA LEU A 583 -10.76 3.45 19.33
C LEU A 583 -11.03 2.71 20.65
N THR A 584 -11.03 1.37 20.65
CA THR A 584 -11.32 0.55 21.83
C THR A 584 -10.06 -0.06 22.42
N GLY A 585 -10.02 -0.20 23.75
CA GLY A 585 -8.93 -0.91 24.43
C GLY A 585 -7.62 -0.14 24.51
N ILE A 586 -7.67 1.18 24.39
CA ILE A 586 -6.55 2.10 24.61
C ILE A 586 -6.43 2.33 26.12
N ASP A 587 -5.70 1.43 26.79
CA ASP A 587 -5.57 1.42 28.25
C ASP A 587 -4.28 0.65 28.61
N ARG A 588 -3.55 1.10 29.62
CA ARG A 588 -2.32 0.50 30.16
C ARG A 588 -2.47 -0.98 30.45
N ARG A 589 -3.65 -1.44 30.91
CA ARG A 589 -3.90 -2.86 31.19
C ARG A 589 -3.85 -3.74 29.93
N ASN A 590 -4.04 -3.12 28.76
CA ASN A 590 -4.00 -3.79 27.46
C ASN A 590 -2.63 -3.63 26.78
N LEU A 591 -1.64 -3.01 27.43
CA LEU A 591 -0.29 -2.93 26.91
C LEU A 591 0.23 -4.33 26.60
N SER A 592 0.81 -4.49 25.41
CA SER A 592 1.42 -5.75 24.99
C SER A 592 2.59 -6.09 25.89
N ALA A 593 2.63 -7.33 26.40
CA ALA A 593 3.75 -7.82 27.22
C ALA A 593 5.10 -7.72 26.49
N THR A 594 5.11 -7.91 25.16
CA THR A 594 6.31 -7.74 24.34
C THR A 594 6.81 -6.30 24.37
N VAL A 595 5.91 -5.31 24.31
CA VAL A 595 6.27 -3.89 24.35
C VAL A 595 6.66 -3.48 25.77
N GLU A 596 5.92 -3.94 26.77
CA GLU A 596 6.24 -3.67 28.18
C GLU A 596 7.65 -4.14 28.56
N GLY A 597 8.07 -5.30 28.06
CA GLY A 597 9.43 -5.83 28.26
C GLY A 597 10.55 -5.01 27.60
N GLN A 598 10.23 -4.09 26.68
CA GLN A 598 11.21 -3.18 26.05
C GLN A 598 11.35 -1.85 26.79
N LEU A 599 10.48 -1.55 27.76
CA LEU A 599 10.49 -0.29 28.50
C LEU A 599 11.38 -0.39 29.74
N ALA A 600 12.07 0.70 30.06
CA ALA A 600 12.90 0.78 31.26
C ALA A 600 12.01 0.74 32.52
N ALA A 601 12.34 -0.15 33.46
CA ALA A 601 11.64 -0.23 34.74
C ALA A 601 12.04 0.93 35.69
N PRO A 602 11.11 1.45 36.52
CA PRO A 602 9.69 1.08 36.58
C PRO A 602 8.89 1.70 35.41
N VAL A 603 8.02 0.90 34.82
CA VAL A 603 7.09 1.36 33.77
C VAL A 603 5.97 2.15 34.44
N SER A 604 5.71 3.38 33.97
CA SER A 604 4.67 4.24 34.55
C SER A 604 3.26 3.63 34.36
N ASP A 605 2.36 3.93 35.30
CA ASP A 605 0.97 3.50 35.29
C ASP A 605 0.16 4.18 34.17
N GLU A 606 0.63 5.32 33.64
CA GLU A 606 -0.05 6.08 32.57
C GLU A 606 0.47 5.72 31.16
N VAL A 607 1.40 4.77 31.05
CA VAL A 607 2.03 4.42 29.76
C VAL A 607 0.98 3.95 28.77
N ALA A 608 0.93 4.61 27.63
CA ALA A 608 0.02 4.33 26.53
C ALA A 608 -1.47 4.64 26.82
N ASP A 609 -1.86 5.19 27.97
CA ASP A 609 -3.28 5.53 28.23
C ASP A 609 -3.81 6.64 27.30
N HIS A 610 -2.90 7.49 26.83
CA HIS A 610 -3.25 8.69 26.07
C HIS A 610 -2.98 8.56 24.57
N MET A 611 -2.74 7.36 24.04
CA MET A 611 -2.51 7.20 22.61
C MET A 611 -3.78 7.55 21.81
N PRO A 612 -3.64 8.14 20.61
CA PRO A 612 -4.79 8.51 19.78
C PRO A 612 -5.72 7.34 19.42
N HIS A 613 -5.15 6.14 19.24
CA HIS A 613 -5.87 4.91 18.95
C HIS A 613 -5.01 3.67 19.22
N ASN A 614 -5.60 2.47 19.12
CA ASN A 614 -4.88 1.22 19.40
C ASN A 614 -4.06 0.65 18.21
N GLY A 615 -4.08 1.30 17.04
CA GLY A 615 -3.35 0.87 15.83
C GLY A 615 -1.85 1.20 15.80
N PHE A 616 -1.31 1.83 16.83
CA PHE A 616 0.11 2.19 16.89
C PHE A 616 1.01 0.96 17.03
N LYS A 617 2.20 1.04 16.42
CA LYS A 617 3.25 0.02 16.49
C LYS A 617 4.45 0.51 17.30
N TYR A 618 5.09 -0.43 17.98
CA TYR A 618 6.35 -0.24 18.68
C TYR A 618 7.49 -0.91 17.91
N TYR A 619 8.56 -0.17 17.69
CA TYR A 619 9.77 -0.66 17.04
C TYR A 619 10.57 -1.57 17.97
N MET A 620 10.98 -2.72 17.46
CA MET A 620 11.99 -3.57 18.09
C MET A 620 12.86 -4.26 17.05
N THR A 621 13.91 -4.92 17.51
CA THR A 621 14.79 -5.75 16.67
C THR A 621 14.74 -7.20 17.12
N SER A 622 14.90 -8.11 16.17
CA SER A 622 15.11 -9.53 16.42
C SER A 622 16.37 -10.00 15.71
N THR A 623 17.06 -11.00 16.25
CA THR A 623 18.25 -11.59 15.63
C THR A 623 17.89 -12.97 15.11
N VAL A 624 18.15 -13.22 13.83
CA VAL A 624 17.83 -14.48 13.15
C VAL A 624 19.05 -15.03 12.39
N PRO A 625 19.20 -16.35 12.23
CA PRO A 625 20.29 -16.92 11.44
C PRO A 625 20.25 -16.44 9.97
N SER A 626 21.40 -16.19 9.36
CA SER A 626 21.47 -15.70 7.97
C SER A 626 21.02 -16.73 6.93
N ASP A 627 20.90 -18.01 7.32
CA ASP A 627 20.42 -19.12 6.49
C ASP A 627 18.94 -19.46 6.73
N ILE A 628 18.20 -18.63 7.46
CA ILE A 628 16.78 -18.88 7.78
C ILE A 628 15.92 -19.05 6.53
N VAL A 629 16.15 -18.22 5.51
CA VAL A 629 15.37 -18.30 4.26
C VAL A 629 15.66 -19.59 3.51
N SER A 630 16.93 -20.00 3.37
CA SER A 630 17.27 -21.24 2.67
C SER A 630 16.72 -22.48 3.37
N LYS A 631 16.60 -22.46 4.70
CA LYS A 631 15.96 -23.52 5.50
C LYS A 631 14.43 -23.55 5.39
N HIS A 632 13.78 -22.44 5.01
CA HIS A 632 12.32 -22.27 5.09
C HIS A 632 11.67 -21.73 3.79
N ARG A 633 12.21 -22.11 2.62
CA ARG A 633 11.78 -21.64 1.29
C ARG A 633 10.29 -21.78 0.97
N SER A 634 9.60 -22.74 1.57
CA SER A 634 8.15 -22.90 1.38
C SER A 634 7.32 -21.80 2.05
N THR A 635 7.89 -21.08 3.02
CA THR A 635 7.20 -20.07 3.83
C THR A 635 7.74 -18.67 3.63
N MET A 636 9.01 -18.51 3.27
CA MET A 636 9.66 -17.22 3.13
C MET A 636 10.67 -17.16 1.99
N GLN A 637 10.98 -15.94 1.57
CA GLN A 637 11.95 -15.59 0.53
C GLN A 637 12.60 -14.24 0.85
N TYR A 638 13.73 -13.94 0.22
CA TYR A 638 14.25 -12.58 0.21
C TYR A 638 13.50 -11.68 -0.78
N ALA A 639 13.32 -10.43 -0.38
CA ALA A 639 12.77 -9.39 -1.23
C ALA A 639 13.55 -8.08 -1.11
N LEU A 640 13.61 -7.31 -2.19
CA LEU A 640 13.98 -5.91 -2.16
C LEU A 640 12.72 -5.06 -2.12
N VAL A 641 12.67 -4.05 -1.26
CA VAL A 641 11.62 -3.01 -1.30
C VAL A 641 12.27 -1.70 -1.72
N LEU A 642 11.82 -1.14 -2.84
CA LEU A 642 12.49 -0.05 -3.57
C LEU A 642 11.53 1.11 -3.81
N ASN A 643 12.02 2.34 -3.63
CA ASN A 643 11.32 3.51 -4.17
C ASN A 643 11.54 3.61 -5.71
N SER A 644 10.88 4.56 -6.37
CA SER A 644 11.00 4.75 -7.84
C SER A 644 12.43 5.04 -8.32
N MET A 645 13.23 5.76 -7.53
CA MET A 645 14.61 6.09 -7.88
C MET A 645 15.53 4.87 -7.73
N GLU A 646 15.37 4.11 -6.65
CA GLU A 646 16.10 2.87 -6.42
C GLU A 646 15.78 1.81 -7.48
N PHE A 647 14.51 1.70 -7.88
CA PHE A 647 14.10 0.81 -8.98
C PHE A 647 14.73 1.23 -10.31
N LYS A 648 14.80 2.53 -10.61
CA LYS A 648 15.50 3.02 -11.79
C LYS A 648 17.00 2.70 -11.74
N GLN A 649 17.66 2.95 -10.60
CA GLN A 649 19.07 2.62 -10.41
C GLN A 649 19.34 1.13 -10.61
N LEU A 650 18.45 0.26 -10.13
CA LEU A 650 18.57 -1.18 -10.33
C LEU A 650 18.47 -1.58 -11.81
N ASN A 651 17.56 -0.96 -12.57
CA ASN A 651 17.48 -1.17 -14.02
C ASN A 651 18.78 -0.73 -14.73
N ASP A 652 19.38 0.38 -14.31
CA ASP A 652 20.68 0.84 -14.84
C ASP A 652 21.80 -0.16 -14.54
N VAL A 653 21.81 -0.75 -13.33
CA VAL A 653 22.73 -1.85 -12.95
C VAL A 653 22.56 -3.02 -13.91
N PHE A 654 21.35 -3.53 -14.11
CA PHE A 654 21.11 -4.67 -15.01
C PHE A 654 21.43 -4.36 -16.48
N SER A 655 21.13 -3.16 -16.96
CA SER A 655 21.48 -2.71 -18.31
C SER A 655 23.00 -2.76 -18.55
N MET A 656 23.79 -2.31 -17.57
CA MET A 656 25.25 -2.40 -17.62
C MET A 656 25.77 -3.84 -17.47
N MET A 657 25.14 -4.66 -16.63
CA MET A 657 25.52 -6.07 -16.41
C MET A 657 25.25 -6.97 -17.62
N THR A 658 24.20 -6.66 -18.39
CA THR A 658 23.86 -7.37 -19.64
C THR A 658 24.62 -6.81 -20.84
N GLY A 659 25.26 -5.64 -20.70
CA GLY A 659 26.04 -5.02 -21.77
C GLY A 659 25.19 -4.37 -22.85
N GLN A 660 23.96 -3.94 -22.55
CA GLN A 660 23.09 -3.22 -23.51
C GLN A 660 23.73 -1.94 -24.06
N ASN A 661 24.68 -1.36 -23.32
CA ASN A 661 25.48 -0.23 -23.74
C ASN A 661 26.68 -0.61 -24.65
N LEU A 662 26.84 -1.89 -25.01
CA LEU A 662 27.94 -2.43 -25.78
C LEU A 662 27.44 -3.09 -27.07
N GLN A 663 28.30 -3.18 -28.08
CA GLN A 663 28.02 -3.94 -29.31
C GLN A 663 28.36 -5.42 -29.10
N MET A 664 27.37 -6.31 -29.22
CA MET A 664 27.49 -7.74 -28.89
C MET A 664 28.45 -8.51 -29.80
N ASP A 665 28.54 -8.15 -31.09
CA ASP A 665 29.32 -8.90 -32.08
C ASP A 665 30.83 -8.55 -32.10
N GLN A 666 31.28 -7.69 -31.19
CA GLN A 666 32.69 -7.33 -31.12
C GLN A 666 33.49 -8.39 -30.34
N SER A 667 34.65 -8.79 -30.87
CA SER A 667 35.60 -9.69 -30.18
C SER A 667 36.04 -9.18 -28.79
N SER A 668 35.93 -7.87 -28.55
CA SER A 668 36.23 -7.23 -27.27
C SER A 668 35.07 -7.19 -26.26
N PHE A 669 33.88 -7.72 -26.61
CA PHE A 669 32.65 -7.63 -25.81
C PHE A 669 32.85 -8.10 -24.37
N ARG A 670 33.31 -9.34 -24.16
CA ARG A 670 33.58 -9.92 -22.83
C ARG A 670 34.54 -9.05 -21.99
N LYS A 671 35.58 -8.49 -22.62
CA LYS A 671 36.55 -7.60 -21.93
C LYS A 671 35.89 -6.28 -21.53
N LYS A 672 35.07 -5.69 -22.41
CA LYS A 672 34.32 -4.46 -22.12
C LYS A 672 33.25 -4.69 -21.05
N LEU A 673 32.59 -5.86 -21.07
CA LEU A 673 31.61 -6.25 -20.06
C LEU A 673 32.24 -6.32 -18.67
N VAL A 674 33.41 -6.96 -18.50
CA VAL A 674 34.14 -6.91 -17.21
C VAL A 674 34.49 -5.47 -16.82
N GLY A 675 34.71 -4.59 -17.80
CA GLY A 675 34.83 -3.14 -17.56
C GLY A 675 33.59 -2.53 -16.92
N ASN A 676 32.38 -2.87 -17.41
CA ASN A 676 31.11 -2.49 -16.79
C ASN A 676 31.02 -3.03 -15.35
N TYR A 677 31.39 -4.28 -15.10
CA TYR A 677 31.32 -4.88 -13.75
C TYR A 677 32.26 -4.20 -12.76
N ILE A 678 33.41 -3.71 -13.22
CA ILE A 678 34.31 -2.89 -12.39
C ILE A 678 33.75 -1.48 -12.16
N ALA A 679 33.04 -0.93 -13.15
CA ALA A 679 32.50 0.43 -13.09
C ALA A 679 31.25 0.54 -12.21
N ILE A 680 30.34 -0.44 -12.22
CA ILE A 680 29.08 -0.40 -11.47
C ILE A 680 29.29 -0.10 -9.97
N PRO A 681 30.00 -0.92 -9.19
CA PRO A 681 30.14 -0.67 -7.75
C PRO A 681 30.90 0.62 -7.46
N ARG A 682 31.88 0.99 -8.30
CA ARG A 682 32.78 2.14 -8.06
C ARG A 682 32.22 3.49 -8.51
N VAL A 683 31.45 3.50 -9.60
CA VAL A 683 30.97 4.72 -10.27
C VAL A 683 29.48 4.89 -10.05
N LEU A 684 28.67 3.87 -10.36
CA LEU A 684 27.22 3.96 -10.23
C LEU A 684 26.79 3.87 -8.76
N LEU A 685 27.41 2.97 -8.00
CA LEU A 685 27.14 2.79 -6.58
C LEU A 685 28.14 3.49 -5.68
N GLY A 686 29.20 4.14 -6.19
CA GLY A 686 30.15 4.93 -5.38
C GLY A 686 30.75 4.21 -4.16
N LYS A 687 30.99 2.89 -4.25
CA LYS A 687 31.66 2.09 -3.20
C LYS A 687 33.17 2.20 -3.33
N ASP A 688 33.86 2.26 -2.20
CA ASP A 688 35.32 2.21 -2.14
C ASP A 688 35.80 0.75 -2.20
N ILE A 689 35.90 0.21 -3.42
CA ILE A 689 36.32 -1.17 -3.67
C ILE A 689 37.42 -1.23 -4.75
N SER A 690 38.42 -2.08 -4.51
CA SER A 690 39.52 -2.24 -5.46
C SER A 690 39.06 -2.98 -6.72
N LYS A 691 39.75 -2.75 -7.85
CA LYS A 691 39.46 -3.51 -9.08
C LYS A 691 39.82 -5.00 -8.93
N GLY A 692 40.72 -5.33 -8.01
CA GLY A 692 41.13 -6.70 -7.71
C GLY A 692 40.02 -7.47 -7.04
N ASP A 693 39.41 -6.87 -6.01
CA ASP A 693 38.35 -7.49 -5.22
C ASP A 693 37.10 -7.74 -6.07
N VAL A 694 36.71 -6.76 -6.90
CA VAL A 694 35.59 -6.96 -7.84
C VAL A 694 35.86 -8.14 -8.78
N ARG A 695 37.09 -8.31 -9.25
CA ARG A 695 37.45 -9.37 -10.20
C ARG A 695 37.43 -10.77 -9.56
N SER A 696 37.78 -10.88 -8.28
CA SER A 696 37.85 -12.16 -7.57
C SER A 696 36.50 -12.63 -7.02
N MET A 697 35.50 -11.75 -6.95
CA MET A 697 34.17 -12.12 -6.47
C MET A 697 33.47 -13.12 -7.39
N THR A 698 32.79 -14.08 -6.77
CA THR A 698 31.79 -14.91 -7.46
C THR A 698 30.69 -14.01 -8.02
N LEU A 699 30.07 -14.44 -9.13
CA LEU A 699 28.98 -13.68 -9.74
C LEU A 699 27.79 -13.53 -8.78
N GLY A 700 27.54 -14.50 -7.90
CA GLY A 700 26.51 -14.43 -6.87
C GLY A 700 26.80 -13.37 -5.80
N SER A 701 28.01 -13.35 -5.24
CA SER A 701 28.42 -12.31 -4.29
C SER A 701 28.46 -10.92 -4.92
N TYR A 702 28.86 -10.85 -6.19
CA TYR A 702 28.80 -9.61 -6.97
C TYR A 702 27.35 -9.14 -7.14
N LEU A 703 26.43 -10.04 -7.51
CA LEU A 703 25.01 -9.72 -7.66
C LEU A 703 24.40 -9.23 -6.34
N LYS A 704 24.60 -9.96 -5.22
CA LYS A 704 24.18 -9.50 -3.87
C LYS A 704 24.72 -8.11 -3.56
N MET A 705 25.97 -7.80 -3.91
CA MET A 705 26.53 -6.48 -3.66
C MET A 705 25.83 -5.37 -4.46
N VAL A 706 25.59 -5.58 -5.75
CA VAL A 706 25.12 -4.52 -6.65
C VAL A 706 23.60 -4.39 -6.72
N THR A 707 22.85 -5.37 -6.22
CA THR A 707 21.39 -5.32 -6.11
C THR A 707 20.91 -5.22 -4.66
N GLY A 708 21.65 -5.83 -3.73
CA GLY A 708 21.23 -6.07 -2.35
C GLY A 708 20.54 -7.43 -2.14
N LEU A 709 20.20 -8.15 -3.21
CA LEU A 709 19.44 -9.41 -3.15
C LEU A 709 20.37 -10.62 -3.25
N PRO A 710 20.40 -11.52 -2.26
CA PRO A 710 21.03 -12.82 -2.42
C PRO A 710 20.21 -13.67 -3.41
N VAL A 711 20.88 -14.22 -4.41
CA VAL A 711 20.26 -15.10 -5.42
C VAL A 711 21.12 -16.34 -5.56
N GLU A 712 20.48 -17.50 -5.45
CA GLU A 712 21.15 -18.79 -5.64
C GLU A 712 20.96 -19.29 -7.07
N ASN A 713 22.07 -19.55 -7.75
CA ASN A 713 22.11 -20.17 -9.07
C ASN A 713 23.49 -20.82 -9.26
N GLU A 714 23.54 -21.99 -9.90
CA GLU A 714 24.78 -22.75 -10.11
C GLU A 714 25.84 -21.95 -10.89
N LEU A 715 25.43 -21.19 -11.93
CA LEU A 715 26.36 -20.34 -12.70
C LEU A 715 26.91 -19.19 -11.85
N LEU A 716 26.13 -18.70 -10.88
CA LEU A 716 26.53 -17.60 -10.01
C LEU A 716 27.57 -18.01 -8.97
N THR A 717 27.57 -19.27 -8.53
CA THR A 717 28.54 -19.81 -7.56
C THR A 717 29.79 -20.35 -8.25
N LYS A 718 29.66 -20.92 -9.46
CA LYS A 718 30.76 -21.54 -10.22
C LYS A 718 31.79 -20.54 -10.75
N TYR A 719 31.36 -19.33 -11.14
CA TYR A 719 32.20 -18.37 -11.86
C TYR A 719 32.46 -17.09 -11.08
N THR A 720 33.61 -16.47 -11.35
CA THR A 720 33.96 -15.13 -10.85
C THR A 720 33.83 -14.07 -11.93
N VAL A 721 33.81 -12.79 -11.53
CA VAL A 721 33.73 -11.66 -12.47
C VAL A 721 34.87 -11.66 -13.50
N VAL A 722 36.09 -12.08 -13.12
CA VAL A 722 37.21 -12.13 -14.07
C VAL A 722 37.06 -13.26 -15.10
N ASP A 723 36.31 -14.32 -14.80
CA ASP A 723 36.11 -15.45 -15.68
C ASP A 723 35.22 -15.10 -16.89
N LEU A 724 34.33 -14.10 -16.76
CA LEU A 724 33.55 -13.54 -17.88
C LEU A 724 34.44 -13.15 -19.07
N LYS A 725 35.66 -12.65 -18.79
CA LYS A 725 36.66 -12.25 -19.78
C LYS A 725 37.41 -13.45 -20.41
N ARG A 726 37.47 -14.59 -19.72
CA ARG A 726 38.39 -15.71 -20.03
C ARG A 726 37.61 -16.87 -20.64
N SER A 727 37.61 -16.97 -21.98
CA SER A 727 36.94 -18.05 -22.71
C SER A 727 37.36 -19.47 -22.30
N GLY A 728 38.61 -19.65 -21.87
CA GLY A 728 39.09 -20.94 -21.36
C GLY A 728 38.63 -21.30 -19.94
N ARG A 729 38.09 -20.35 -19.16
CA ARG A 729 37.52 -20.60 -17.83
C ARG A 729 36.00 -20.66 -17.88
N MET A 730 35.38 -19.73 -18.61
CA MET A 730 33.94 -19.71 -18.85
C MET A 730 33.69 -19.93 -20.35
N PRO A 731 33.33 -21.15 -20.76
CA PRO A 731 33.02 -21.49 -22.16
C PRO A 731 31.92 -20.61 -22.76
N GLN A 732 31.78 -20.63 -24.09
CA GLN A 732 30.77 -19.82 -24.78
C GLN A 732 29.34 -20.15 -24.33
N ALA A 733 29.00 -21.43 -24.22
CA ALA A 733 27.68 -21.88 -23.77
C ALA A 733 27.33 -21.34 -22.37
N ASP A 734 28.23 -21.50 -21.39
CA ASP A 734 28.01 -21.02 -20.01
C ASP A 734 27.87 -19.49 -19.97
N PHE A 735 28.65 -18.76 -20.78
CA PHE A 735 28.57 -17.30 -20.87
C PHE A 735 27.24 -16.83 -21.47
N GLU A 736 26.78 -17.46 -22.55
CA GLU A 736 25.48 -17.18 -23.15
C GLU A 736 24.33 -17.55 -22.20
N ALA A 737 24.44 -18.67 -21.48
CA ALA A 737 23.48 -19.07 -20.47
C ALA A 737 23.40 -18.05 -19.32
N TYR A 738 24.54 -17.52 -18.86
CA TYR A 738 24.58 -16.47 -17.86
C TYR A 738 23.93 -15.16 -18.33
N LEU A 739 24.22 -14.73 -19.56
CA LEU A 739 23.57 -13.53 -20.12
C LEU A 739 22.06 -13.75 -20.30
N LYS A 740 21.66 -14.91 -20.81
CA LYS A 740 20.24 -15.29 -20.95
C LYS A 740 19.54 -15.27 -19.59
N PHE A 741 20.18 -15.79 -18.54
CA PHE A 741 19.68 -15.73 -17.17
C PHE A 741 19.46 -14.29 -16.68
N LEU A 742 20.43 -13.39 -16.87
CA LEU A 742 20.26 -12.00 -16.46
C LEU A 742 19.17 -11.27 -17.26
N ILE A 743 19.12 -11.48 -18.57
CA ILE A 743 18.13 -10.88 -19.46
C ILE A 743 16.73 -11.38 -19.08
N SER A 744 16.55 -12.70 -18.94
CA SER A 744 15.26 -13.28 -18.55
C SER A 744 14.80 -12.77 -17.19
N SER A 745 15.72 -12.71 -16.21
CA SER A 745 15.40 -12.18 -14.87
C SER A 745 14.98 -10.70 -14.94
N THR A 746 15.65 -9.90 -15.77
CA THR A 746 15.31 -8.48 -15.96
C THR A 746 13.92 -8.32 -16.60
N GLU A 747 13.58 -9.15 -17.59
CA GLU A 747 12.25 -9.15 -18.21
C GLU A 747 11.15 -9.67 -17.28
N GLU A 748 11.44 -10.64 -16.41
CA GLU A 748 10.52 -11.07 -15.35
C GLU A 748 10.30 -9.97 -14.31
N ILE A 749 11.34 -9.22 -13.92
CA ILE A 749 11.19 -8.05 -13.04
C ILE A 749 10.30 -6.99 -13.70
N ARG A 750 10.54 -6.66 -14.97
CA ARG A 750 9.76 -5.65 -15.70
C ARG A 750 8.28 -6.06 -15.84
N ARG A 751 8.02 -7.31 -16.19
CA ARG A 751 6.65 -7.85 -16.24
C ARG A 751 6.02 -7.92 -14.86
N GLY A 752 6.74 -8.39 -13.85
CA GLY A 752 6.28 -8.45 -12.47
C GLY A 752 5.78 -7.09 -11.99
N VAL A 753 6.53 -6.01 -12.23
CA VAL A 753 6.12 -4.66 -11.84
C VAL A 753 4.85 -4.18 -12.57
N GLN A 754 4.62 -4.61 -13.82
CA GLN A 754 3.39 -4.30 -14.55
C GLN A 754 2.16 -5.06 -14.02
N PHE A 755 2.35 -6.25 -13.44
CA PHE A 755 1.26 -7.19 -13.11
C PHE A 755 1.16 -7.57 -11.63
N GLY A 756 1.83 -6.89 -10.70
CA GLY A 756 1.60 -7.11 -9.26
C GLY A 756 2.77 -6.77 -8.33
N GLN A 757 4.00 -6.63 -8.82
CA GLN A 757 5.17 -6.30 -8.01
C GLN A 757 5.35 -4.80 -7.72
N GLN A 758 4.22 -4.11 -7.58
CA GLN A 758 4.10 -2.72 -7.19
C GLN A 758 2.99 -2.61 -6.15
N PHE A 759 3.22 -1.84 -5.10
CA PHE A 759 2.21 -1.54 -4.09
C PHE A 759 2.21 -0.07 -3.71
N ILE A 760 1.07 0.39 -3.20
CA ILE A 760 0.93 1.74 -2.66
C ILE A 760 0.88 1.60 -1.14
N SER A 761 1.84 2.21 -0.45
CA SER A 761 1.81 2.33 1.01
C SER A 761 1.86 3.81 1.37
N ASN A 762 0.95 4.25 2.24
CA ASN A 762 0.82 5.66 2.63
C ASN A 762 0.81 6.65 1.45
N GLY A 763 0.17 6.29 0.33
CA GLY A 763 0.04 7.13 -0.86
C GLY A 763 1.31 7.26 -1.72
N LYS A 764 2.35 6.49 -1.42
CA LYS A 764 3.59 6.39 -2.21
C LYS A 764 3.67 5.05 -2.90
N THR A 765 4.18 5.05 -4.12
CA THR A 765 4.43 3.85 -4.90
C THR A 765 5.78 3.24 -4.53
N TYR A 766 5.75 1.96 -4.20
CA TYR A 766 6.94 1.15 -3.99
C TYR A 766 6.93 -0.05 -4.94
N TYR A 767 8.13 -0.54 -5.23
CA TYR A 767 8.36 -1.72 -6.04
C TYR A 767 8.99 -2.79 -5.16
N TYR A 768 8.69 -4.04 -5.44
CA TYR A 768 9.42 -5.13 -4.80
C TYR A 768 9.93 -6.15 -5.79
N ILE A 769 11.06 -6.76 -5.46
CA ILE A 769 11.72 -7.76 -6.30
C ILE A 769 12.07 -8.94 -5.41
N THR A 770 11.74 -10.13 -5.86
CA THR A 770 11.86 -11.37 -5.09
C THR A 770 12.86 -12.32 -5.72
N GLU A 771 13.30 -13.33 -4.98
CA GLU A 771 14.12 -14.43 -5.52
C GLU A 771 13.44 -15.14 -6.69
N ASN A 772 12.10 -15.24 -6.69
CA ASN A 772 11.33 -15.86 -7.77
C ASN A 772 11.52 -15.19 -9.14
N ASN A 773 11.92 -13.91 -9.17
CA ASN A 773 12.23 -13.22 -10.42
C ASN A 773 13.49 -13.76 -11.10
N PHE A 774 14.30 -14.55 -10.40
CA PHE A 774 15.55 -15.14 -10.90
C PHE A 774 15.43 -16.64 -11.14
N VAL A 775 14.24 -17.22 -11.02
CA VAL A 775 14.00 -18.64 -11.32
C VAL A 775 13.66 -18.78 -12.81
N GLN A 776 14.44 -19.57 -13.54
CA GLN A 776 14.10 -19.91 -14.93
C GLN A 776 12.94 -20.91 -14.92
N LYS A 777 11.75 -20.47 -15.35
CA LYS A 777 10.62 -21.37 -15.58
C LYS A 777 10.98 -22.29 -16.76
N THR A 778 10.99 -23.60 -16.52
CA THR A 778 11.07 -24.60 -17.59
C THR A 778 9.85 -24.43 -18.50
N GLU A 779 10.04 -24.45 -19.82
CA GLU A 779 9.01 -24.22 -20.88
C GLU A 779 7.78 -25.16 -20.86
N LYS A 780 7.52 -25.90 -19.78
CA LYS A 780 6.40 -26.84 -19.66
C LYS A 780 5.17 -26.31 -18.92
N GLU A 781 5.16 -25.07 -18.47
CA GLU A 781 3.96 -24.45 -17.88
C GLU A 781 3.62 -23.17 -18.66
N ASN A 782 2.97 -23.36 -19.81
CA ASN A 782 2.00 -22.39 -20.31
C ASN A 782 0.60 -22.88 -19.91
N PRO A 783 -0.32 -21.95 -19.58
CA PRO A 783 -1.63 -22.26 -19.00
C PRO A 783 -2.52 -23.12 -19.88
#